data_AF-A0AAE3XE30-F1
#
_entry.id   AF-A0AAE3XE30-F1
#
_cell.length_a   1.000
_cell.length_b   1.000
_cell.length_c   1.000
_cell.angle_alpha   90.00
_cell.angle_beta   90.00
_cell.angle_gamma   90.00
#
_symmetry.space_group_name_H-M   'P 1'
#
loop_
_entity.id
_entity.type
_entity.pdbx_description
1 polymer ?
#
loop_
_entity_poly.entity_id
_entity_poly.type
_entity_poly.pdbx_seq_one_letter_code
_entity_poly.pdbx_strand_id
1 'polypeptide(L)'
;MNPPLLDTRPDVTTDAAQVPAARWSITRGAPLDALERTMHAFRVSAPVAQVLWGRGLTPDMLRSVNSLTPNTGLREAAKRIVKAIKAKKRIRVHGDYDADGVTATATLLRGLRELGADVHGFIPHRTKDGYGLNIERVPDHAAACDLLLTVDCGVTGVKEVAALRALGVDVIITDHHAPGEGFPDALVVHPQLTEGYDPLQHNLTGAGVAYHLLWAVRAVMKVGGASLKSPEAAEPLDLAPIAAIGTIADVAPLLGENRALVVQGLRGFVTTQMPGLLALLGDKAGEKPTGRDVAFMLAPRINAAGRLGEADRALELLITEERDEAQALAAELEGYNTERKAVQERMFQQALQVADPSEDIMVVTHPDWHPGVMGIVAAKLVETFHKPCYIIAAGKGSVRSTPGISAVEGLKFCDDLLVKWGGHPGAAGFTIDPAQIDAFRTRLQTYGQQFPRPVPTVSVEAHLPEGDYLDVLQELDLLEPFGHGHPAPAWHVRGDVEDARIVGKNANTLQMQLGRMKVVKFRHTAVPHGTVDVSAELTRNEWQRRVSAQWMAAQVREAGRLTLAGVTLDAAQAELAALIGRADHLDALARLDGGAQWAAQGEALVSFLTRKGYAPAGAGAAEIIAFDVPRAETLRDWLTAGRRVTFSFGPRVLETLRASRTERYDEARAARLARAYHDQHWAHAYAALDNQGFAADVLSLAGLLPDPEAHSDH
;
A
#
# COMPACT_ATOMS: atom_id res chain seq x y z
N MET A 1 26.58 40.90 25.93
CA MET A 1 26.22 41.53 24.65
C MET A 1 26.73 40.62 23.54
N ASN A 2 25.87 39.72 23.07
CA ASN A 2 26.17 38.84 21.94
C ASN A 2 25.61 39.50 20.67
N PRO A 3 26.36 39.49 19.55
CA PRO A 3 25.92 40.09 18.31
C PRO A 3 24.74 39.30 17.72
N PRO A 4 23.87 39.94 16.92
CA PRO A 4 22.71 39.30 16.34
C PRO A 4 23.19 38.25 15.32
N LEU A 5 22.73 37.01 15.50
CA LEU A 5 22.79 35.98 14.46
C LEU A 5 21.86 36.45 13.34
N LEU A 6 22.46 36.98 12.27
CA LEU A 6 21.82 37.14 10.98
C LEU A 6 21.39 35.75 10.51
N ASP A 7 20.08 35.51 10.60
CA ASP A 7 19.40 34.37 10.03
C ASP A 7 19.38 34.49 8.51
N THR A 8 20.52 34.23 7.88
CA THR A 8 20.61 33.98 6.44
C THR A 8 20.36 32.48 6.22
N ARG A 9 19.14 32.02 6.52
CA ARG A 9 18.62 30.81 5.90
C ARG A 9 18.53 31.09 4.40
N PRO A 10 19.25 30.36 3.53
CA PRO A 10 18.83 30.28 2.14
C PRO A 10 17.44 29.66 2.20
N ASP A 11 16.46 30.43 1.75
CA ASP A 11 15.15 29.91 1.42
C ASP A 11 15.41 28.87 0.33
N VAL A 12 15.53 27.59 0.71
CA VAL A 12 15.39 26.48 -0.24
C VAL A 12 13.88 26.40 -0.50
N THR A 13 13.35 27.45 -1.13
CA THR A 13 12.28 27.28 -2.07
C THR A 13 12.86 26.32 -3.09
N THR A 14 12.53 25.03 -2.95
CA THR A 14 12.59 24.10 -4.07
C THR A 14 11.92 24.84 -5.20
N ASP A 15 12.70 25.30 -6.17
CA ASP A 15 12.17 26.05 -7.29
C ASP A 15 11.14 25.12 -7.93
N ALA A 16 9.86 25.44 -7.75
CA ALA A 16 8.74 24.60 -8.15
C ALA A 16 8.77 24.30 -9.67
N ALA A 17 9.65 24.99 -10.39
CA ALA A 17 10.00 24.81 -11.78
C ALA A 17 10.59 23.43 -12.15
N GLN A 18 11.07 22.63 -11.19
CA GLN A 18 11.72 21.36 -11.55
C GLN A 18 10.84 20.13 -11.46
N VAL A 19 9.87 19.98 -10.54
CA VAL A 19 9.03 18.77 -10.47
C VAL A 19 7.84 18.88 -11.43
N PRO A 20 7.62 17.92 -12.36
CA PRO A 20 6.46 17.94 -13.24
C PRO A 20 5.15 17.95 -12.44
N ALA A 21 4.14 18.66 -12.95
CA ALA A 21 2.80 18.62 -12.36
C ALA A 21 2.29 17.18 -12.31
N ALA A 22 1.70 16.79 -11.18
CA ALA A 22 1.20 15.43 -11.01
C ALA A 22 0.10 15.12 -12.03
N ARG A 23 0.19 13.95 -12.67
CA ARG A 23 -0.87 13.42 -13.52
C ARG A 23 -1.95 12.79 -12.64
N TRP A 24 -3.17 13.30 -12.73
CA TRP A 24 -4.29 12.72 -12.01
C TRP A 24 -5.04 11.74 -12.90
N SER A 25 -5.39 10.59 -12.33
CA SER A 25 -6.16 9.56 -13.00
C SER A 25 -7.24 8.99 -12.09
N ILE A 26 -8.38 8.64 -12.67
CA ILE A 26 -9.48 7.97 -11.95
C ILE A 26 -9.72 6.57 -12.53
N THR A 27 -10.03 5.60 -11.67
CA THR A 27 -10.45 4.26 -12.12
C THR A 27 -11.74 4.35 -12.93
N ARG A 28 -11.87 3.48 -13.94
CA ARG A 28 -13.06 3.41 -14.80
C ARG A 28 -14.33 3.05 -14.04
N GLY A 29 -15.47 3.51 -14.53
CA GLY A 29 -16.79 3.19 -14.01
C GLY A 29 -17.22 1.76 -14.32
N ALA A 30 -17.89 1.13 -13.36
CA ALA A 30 -18.47 -0.20 -13.52
C ALA A 30 -19.72 -0.15 -14.43
N PRO A 31 -19.90 -1.13 -15.34
CA PRO A 31 -21.21 -1.40 -15.92
C PRO A 31 -22.28 -1.48 -14.82
N LEU A 32 -23.50 -1.00 -15.11
CA LEU A 32 -24.58 -0.95 -14.11
C LEU A 32 -24.86 -2.31 -13.45
N ASP A 33 -24.85 -3.38 -14.22
CA ASP A 33 -25.08 -4.75 -13.75
C ASP A 33 -23.89 -5.25 -12.91
N ALA A 34 -22.65 -4.92 -13.28
CA ALA A 34 -21.46 -5.27 -12.50
C ALA A 34 -21.41 -4.53 -11.16
N LEU A 35 -21.80 -3.25 -11.15
CA LEU A 35 -21.94 -2.45 -9.95
C LEU A 35 -22.96 -3.06 -8.99
N GLU A 36 -24.17 -3.37 -9.49
CA GLU A 36 -25.24 -3.99 -8.69
C GLU A 36 -24.83 -5.38 -8.15
N ARG A 37 -24.20 -6.22 -8.98
CA ARG A 37 -23.65 -7.51 -8.53
C ARG A 37 -22.65 -7.33 -7.40
N THR A 38 -21.75 -6.35 -7.52
CA THR A 38 -20.73 -6.08 -6.50
C THR A 38 -21.36 -5.55 -5.21
N MET A 39 -22.36 -4.68 -5.31
CA MET A 39 -23.15 -4.23 -4.15
C MET A 39 -23.77 -5.41 -3.41
N HIS A 40 -24.41 -6.35 -4.11
CA HIS A 40 -25.00 -7.54 -3.49
C HIS A 40 -23.96 -8.48 -2.88
N ALA A 41 -22.85 -8.69 -3.57
CA ALA A 41 -21.79 -9.60 -3.13
C ALA A 41 -21.15 -9.14 -1.80
N PHE A 42 -20.92 -7.84 -1.65
CA PHE A 42 -20.28 -7.26 -0.46
C PHE A 42 -21.27 -6.64 0.54
N ARG A 43 -22.52 -6.42 0.14
CA ARG A 43 -23.56 -5.69 0.91
C ARG A 43 -23.14 -4.28 1.29
N VAL A 44 -22.63 -3.55 0.31
CA VAL A 44 -22.11 -2.17 0.46
C VAL A 44 -22.78 -1.22 -0.53
N SER A 45 -22.72 0.08 -0.22
CA SER A 45 -23.23 1.15 -1.06
C SER A 45 -22.54 1.17 -2.42
N ALA A 46 -23.20 1.77 -3.42
CA ALA A 46 -22.69 1.89 -4.78
C ALA A 46 -21.27 2.49 -4.89
N PRO A 47 -20.92 3.60 -4.20
CA PRO A 47 -19.54 4.12 -4.29
C PRO A 47 -18.49 3.17 -3.72
N VAL A 48 -18.80 2.42 -2.65
CA VAL A 48 -17.87 1.42 -2.11
C VAL A 48 -17.76 0.23 -3.06
N ALA A 49 -18.88 -0.22 -3.63
CA ALA A 49 -18.89 -1.26 -4.65
C ALA A 49 -18.10 -0.88 -5.91
N GLN A 50 -18.15 0.39 -6.33
CA GLN A 50 -17.34 0.90 -7.43
C GLN A 50 -15.84 0.77 -7.15
N VAL A 51 -15.39 1.08 -5.93
CA VAL A 51 -13.99 0.89 -5.52
C VAL A 51 -13.61 -0.60 -5.54
N LEU A 52 -14.43 -1.46 -4.95
CA LEU A 52 -14.16 -2.90 -4.88
C LEU A 52 -14.11 -3.54 -6.28
N TRP A 53 -15.09 -3.22 -7.15
CA TRP A 53 -15.11 -3.66 -8.54
C TRP A 53 -13.89 -3.14 -9.29
N GLY A 54 -13.54 -1.85 -9.11
CA GLY A 54 -12.40 -1.21 -9.76
C GLY A 54 -11.05 -1.86 -9.41
N ARG A 55 -10.94 -2.46 -8.22
CA ARG A 55 -9.77 -3.24 -7.77
C ARG A 55 -9.82 -4.72 -8.20
N GLY A 56 -10.89 -5.19 -8.83
CA GLY A 56 -11.11 -6.60 -9.13
C GLY A 56 -11.32 -7.47 -7.88
N LEU A 57 -11.67 -6.87 -6.73
CA LEU A 57 -11.81 -7.61 -5.47
C LEU A 57 -13.11 -8.40 -5.44
N THR A 58 -13.01 -9.65 -4.99
CA THR A 58 -14.17 -10.50 -4.67
C THR A 58 -14.29 -10.70 -3.15
N PRO A 59 -15.48 -11.07 -2.63
CA PRO A 59 -15.65 -11.34 -1.20
C PRO A 59 -14.72 -12.43 -0.68
N ASP A 60 -14.38 -13.41 -1.51
CA ASP A 60 -13.48 -14.51 -1.14
C ASP A 60 -12.04 -14.01 -0.90
N MET A 61 -11.57 -13.03 -1.69
CA MET A 61 -10.24 -12.43 -1.50
C MET A 61 -10.09 -11.66 -0.19
N LEU A 62 -11.20 -11.10 0.32
CA LEU A 62 -11.24 -10.41 1.61
C LEU A 62 -11.68 -11.32 2.76
N ARG A 63 -11.95 -12.60 2.48
CA ARG A 63 -12.35 -13.57 3.51
C ARG A 63 -11.13 -13.94 4.36
N SER A 64 -11.23 -13.67 5.65
CA SER A 64 -10.24 -14.07 6.64
C SER A 64 -10.47 -15.52 7.09
N VAL A 65 -10.01 -16.50 6.29
CA VAL A 65 -9.99 -17.90 6.72
C VAL A 65 -8.72 -18.15 7.51
N ASN A 66 -8.84 -18.17 8.83
CA ASN A 66 -7.72 -18.46 9.69
C ASN A 66 -7.55 -19.96 9.86
N SER A 67 -6.56 -20.53 9.19
CA SER A 67 -6.25 -21.96 9.22
C SER A 67 -4.75 -22.16 9.12
N LEU A 68 -4.25 -23.28 9.65
CA LEU A 68 -2.83 -23.59 9.55
C LEU A 68 -2.43 -23.74 8.08
N THR A 69 -1.49 -22.90 7.61
CA THR A 69 -1.00 -22.90 6.23
C THR A 69 -0.69 -24.32 5.72
N PRO A 70 -1.10 -24.68 4.48
CA PRO A 70 -0.96 -26.03 3.95
C PRO A 70 0.47 -26.39 3.50
N ASN A 71 1.48 -25.81 4.13
CA ASN A 71 2.88 -26.03 3.79
C ASN A 71 3.41 -27.34 4.41
N THR A 72 3.91 -28.27 3.59
CA THR A 72 4.45 -29.56 4.05
C THR A 72 5.76 -29.39 4.82
N GLY A 73 6.62 -28.47 4.39
CA GLY A 73 7.86 -28.10 5.07
C GLY A 73 7.60 -27.61 6.50
N LEU A 74 6.54 -26.83 6.70
CA LEU A 74 6.11 -26.36 8.02
C LEU A 74 5.76 -27.53 8.97
N ARG A 75 5.06 -28.54 8.46
CA ARG A 75 4.68 -29.74 9.23
C ARG A 75 5.90 -30.56 9.62
N GLU A 76 6.86 -30.72 8.71
CA GLU A 76 8.11 -31.43 9.00
C GLU A 76 9.00 -30.65 9.98
N ALA A 77 9.06 -29.32 9.84
CA ALA A 77 9.80 -28.44 10.75
C ALA A 77 9.24 -28.55 12.17
N ALA A 78 7.92 -28.52 12.33
CA ALA A 78 7.26 -28.69 13.62
C ALA A 78 7.61 -30.04 14.29
N LYS A 79 7.58 -31.15 13.54
CA LYS A 79 7.98 -32.47 14.06
C LYS A 79 9.43 -32.49 14.51
N ARG A 80 10.33 -31.85 13.75
CA ARG A 80 11.76 -31.78 14.03
C ARG A 80 12.05 -30.95 15.28
N ILE A 81 11.37 -29.81 15.44
CA ILE A 81 11.43 -28.97 16.65
C ILE A 81 10.93 -29.76 17.86
N VAL A 82 9.79 -30.43 17.76
CA VAL A 82 9.28 -31.27 18.88
C VAL A 82 10.26 -32.38 19.26
N LYS A 83 10.94 -32.99 18.28
CA LYS A 83 11.99 -33.97 18.55
C LYS A 83 13.16 -33.34 19.30
N ALA A 84 13.59 -32.13 18.91
CA ALA A 84 14.65 -31.38 19.59
C ALA A 84 14.27 -31.04 21.04
N ILE A 85 13.04 -30.54 21.27
CA ILE A 85 12.50 -30.25 22.61
C ILE A 85 12.53 -31.51 23.49
N LYS A 86 11.99 -32.63 22.99
CA LYS A 86 11.98 -33.91 23.73
C LYS A 86 13.38 -34.44 24.04
N ALA A 87 14.34 -34.16 23.15
CA ALA A 87 15.74 -34.51 23.33
C ALA A 87 16.52 -33.49 24.18
N LYS A 88 15.87 -32.44 24.69
CA LYS A 88 16.50 -31.32 25.42
C LYS A 88 17.70 -30.71 24.67
N LYS A 89 17.57 -30.61 23.35
CA LYS A 89 18.55 -29.92 22.51
C LYS A 89 18.46 -28.42 22.71
N ARG A 90 19.60 -27.73 22.64
CA ARG A 90 19.68 -26.27 22.62
C ARG A 90 19.21 -25.76 21.25
N ILE A 91 18.18 -24.93 21.25
CA ILE A 91 17.62 -24.32 20.04
C ILE A 91 18.01 -22.84 20.01
N ARG A 92 18.65 -22.38 18.94
CA ARG A 92 18.85 -20.94 18.70
C ARG A 92 17.90 -20.47 17.61
N VAL A 93 17.11 -19.45 17.90
CA VAL A 93 16.31 -18.73 16.90
C VAL A 93 17.14 -17.55 16.38
N HIS A 94 17.49 -17.57 15.09
CA HIS A 94 18.22 -16.49 14.43
C HIS A 94 17.22 -15.63 13.65
N GLY A 95 16.98 -14.40 14.09
CA GLY A 95 16.06 -13.46 13.44
C GLY A 95 16.74 -12.43 12.56
N ASP A 96 15.95 -11.46 12.08
CA ASP A 96 16.43 -10.19 11.53
C ASP A 96 16.23 -9.03 12.52
N TYR A 97 16.92 -7.91 12.29
CA TYR A 97 16.96 -6.73 13.16
C TYR A 97 15.79 -5.77 12.99
N ASP A 98 14.87 -6.03 12.06
CA ASP A 98 13.69 -5.21 11.87
C ASP A 98 12.47 -5.79 12.61
N ALA A 99 11.33 -5.12 12.49
CA ALA A 99 10.15 -5.51 13.25
C ALA A 99 9.59 -6.88 12.85
N ASP A 100 9.75 -7.35 11.60
CA ASP A 100 9.26 -8.69 11.23
C ASP A 100 10.16 -9.76 11.85
N GLY A 101 11.48 -9.68 11.66
CA GLY A 101 12.44 -10.59 12.28
C GLY A 101 12.43 -10.60 13.81
N VAL A 102 12.31 -9.43 14.46
CA VAL A 102 12.24 -9.32 15.93
C VAL A 102 10.94 -9.92 16.46
N THR A 103 9.80 -9.66 15.83
CA THR A 103 8.50 -10.22 16.26
C THR A 103 8.38 -11.71 15.96
N ALA A 104 8.95 -12.19 14.85
CA ALA A 104 9.08 -13.61 14.53
C ALA A 104 9.90 -14.35 15.60
N THR A 105 11.03 -13.76 15.99
CA THR A 105 11.89 -14.29 17.04
C THR A 105 11.15 -14.32 18.38
N ALA A 106 10.52 -13.22 18.78
CA ALA A 106 9.74 -13.15 20.02
C ALA A 106 8.61 -14.20 20.07
N THR A 107 7.90 -14.39 18.95
CA THR A 107 6.82 -15.38 18.83
C THR A 107 7.32 -16.79 19.12
N LEU A 108 8.43 -17.20 18.50
CA LEU A 108 9.00 -18.53 18.74
C LEU A 108 9.62 -18.66 20.12
N LEU A 109 10.32 -17.64 20.63
CA LEU A 109 10.92 -17.70 21.97
C LEU A 109 9.86 -17.89 23.06
N ARG A 110 8.80 -17.08 23.05
CA ARG A 110 7.71 -17.20 24.05
C ARG A 110 7.04 -18.56 23.93
N GLY A 111 6.58 -18.91 22.73
CA GLY A 111 5.82 -20.13 22.51
C GLY A 111 6.60 -21.42 22.74
N LEU A 112 7.88 -21.49 22.36
CA LEU A 112 8.70 -22.69 22.56
C LEU A 112 9.13 -22.84 24.03
N ARG A 113 9.38 -21.74 24.76
CA ARG A 113 9.67 -21.80 26.21
C ARG A 113 8.49 -22.33 27.01
N GLU A 114 7.27 -21.91 26.68
CA GLU A 114 6.03 -22.44 27.26
C GLU A 114 5.90 -23.96 27.07
N LEU A 115 6.47 -24.50 25.98
CA LEU A 115 6.50 -25.94 25.68
C LEU A 115 7.71 -26.66 26.29
N GLY A 116 8.52 -25.98 27.10
CA GLY A 116 9.68 -26.55 27.80
C GLY A 116 10.94 -26.66 26.95
N ALA A 117 11.05 -25.91 25.85
CA ALA A 117 12.27 -25.87 25.04
C ALA A 117 13.42 -25.11 25.75
N ASP A 118 14.64 -25.61 25.61
CA ASP A 118 15.86 -24.84 25.88
C ASP A 118 16.17 -23.97 24.64
N VAL A 119 15.70 -22.72 24.67
CA VAL A 119 15.69 -21.83 23.51
C VAL A 119 16.09 -20.39 23.83
N HIS A 120 16.95 -19.84 22.97
CA HIS A 120 17.40 -18.44 23.02
C HIS A 120 17.43 -17.79 21.63
N GLY A 121 17.29 -16.47 21.61
CA GLY A 121 17.33 -15.67 20.39
C GLY A 121 18.76 -15.25 20.03
N PHE A 122 18.94 -14.90 18.76
CA PHE A 122 20.06 -14.13 18.26
C PHE A 122 19.52 -13.17 17.20
N ILE A 123 19.72 -11.87 17.39
CA ILE A 123 19.41 -10.85 16.40
C ILE A 123 20.73 -10.28 15.87
N PRO A 124 20.98 -10.30 14.55
CA PRO A 124 22.22 -9.79 13.99
C PRO A 124 22.32 -8.27 14.14
N HIS A 125 23.53 -7.76 14.35
CA HIS A 125 23.74 -6.32 14.37
C HIS A 125 23.79 -5.76 12.94
N ARG A 126 22.83 -4.89 12.60
CA ARG A 126 22.63 -4.34 11.24
C ARG A 126 23.89 -3.85 10.52
N THR A 127 24.77 -3.15 11.22
CA THR A 127 25.98 -2.60 10.61
C THR A 127 27.21 -3.52 10.70
N LYS A 128 27.28 -4.41 11.70
CA LYS A 128 28.46 -5.26 11.95
C LYS A 128 28.30 -6.62 11.29
N ASP A 129 27.21 -7.31 11.60
CA ASP A 129 26.91 -8.64 11.06
C ASP A 129 26.24 -8.55 9.69
N GLY A 130 25.40 -7.53 9.47
CA GLY A 130 24.60 -7.36 8.26
C GLY A 130 23.31 -8.17 8.29
N TYR A 131 22.64 -8.27 7.15
CA TYR A 131 21.41 -9.06 6.98
C TYR A 131 21.72 -10.55 6.76
N GLY A 132 20.91 -11.42 7.35
CA GLY A 132 20.96 -12.87 7.18
C GLY A 132 22.03 -13.59 8.01
N LEU A 133 22.42 -14.78 7.55
CA LEU A 133 23.52 -15.54 8.17
C LEU A 133 24.86 -14.96 7.74
N ASN A 134 25.75 -14.75 8.71
CA ASN A 134 27.11 -14.30 8.46
C ASN A 134 28.07 -15.47 8.67
N ILE A 135 28.91 -15.76 7.66
CA ILE A 135 29.90 -16.85 7.71
C ILE A 135 30.86 -16.73 8.90
N GLU A 136 31.20 -15.50 9.32
CA GLU A 136 32.07 -15.23 10.46
C GLU A 136 31.43 -15.61 11.80
N ARG A 137 30.09 -15.67 11.86
CA ARG A 137 29.32 -16.08 13.05
C ARG A 137 29.05 -17.57 13.13
N VAL A 138 29.34 -18.34 12.08
CA VAL A 138 29.09 -19.80 12.06
C VAL A 138 29.71 -20.53 13.26
N PRO A 139 30.97 -20.25 13.68
CA PRO A 139 31.54 -20.87 14.87
C PRO A 139 30.73 -20.58 16.15
N ASP A 140 30.28 -19.33 16.32
CA ASP A 140 29.47 -18.90 17.47
C ASP A 140 28.09 -19.57 17.48
N HIS A 141 27.49 -19.76 16.30
CA HIS A 141 26.23 -20.51 16.16
C HIS A 141 26.42 -21.99 16.49
N ALA A 142 27.47 -22.62 15.96
CA ALA A 142 27.72 -24.04 16.20
C ALA A 142 28.03 -24.37 17.67
N ALA A 143 28.72 -23.48 18.39
CA ALA A 143 28.99 -23.67 19.82
C ALA A 143 27.71 -23.53 20.69
N ALA A 144 26.77 -22.69 20.25
CA ALA A 144 25.64 -22.26 21.07
C ALA A 144 24.39 -23.14 20.97
N CYS A 145 24.21 -23.88 19.88
CA CYS A 145 22.99 -24.67 19.66
C CYS A 145 23.23 -26.00 18.95
N ASP A 146 22.32 -26.94 19.16
CA ASP A 146 22.27 -28.20 18.43
C ASP A 146 21.28 -28.13 17.25
N LEU A 147 20.36 -27.14 17.29
CA LEU A 147 19.42 -26.78 16.23
C LEU A 147 19.40 -25.26 16.06
N LEU A 148 19.73 -24.78 14.86
CA LEU A 148 19.53 -23.40 14.43
C LEU A 148 18.23 -23.30 13.64
N LEU A 149 17.35 -22.39 14.07
CA LEU A 149 16.10 -22.07 13.40
C LEU A 149 16.15 -20.61 12.95
N THR A 150 16.20 -20.35 11.65
CA THR A 150 16.13 -18.97 11.16
C THR A 150 14.68 -18.52 11.04
N VAL A 151 14.43 -17.24 11.29
CA VAL A 151 13.16 -16.55 11.01
C VAL A 151 13.47 -15.28 10.23
N ASP A 152 12.64 -14.99 9.23
CA ASP A 152 12.74 -13.78 8.40
C ASP A 152 14.08 -13.62 7.63
N CYS A 153 14.84 -14.71 7.54
CA CYS A 153 16.11 -14.74 6.83
C CYS A 153 16.59 -16.17 6.57
N GLY A 154 17.66 -16.28 5.78
CA GLY A 154 18.42 -17.51 5.58
C GLY A 154 18.23 -18.16 4.22
N VAL A 155 17.22 -17.77 3.42
CA VAL A 155 16.98 -18.36 2.09
C VAL A 155 18.15 -18.16 1.11
N THR A 156 18.97 -17.13 1.32
CA THR A 156 20.18 -16.88 0.52
C THR A 156 21.47 -17.43 1.15
N GLY A 157 21.41 -18.00 2.35
CA GLY A 157 22.56 -18.40 3.18
C GLY A 157 23.18 -19.75 2.81
N VAL A 158 23.37 -20.04 1.51
CA VAL A 158 23.78 -21.37 1.03
C VAL A 158 25.11 -21.82 1.64
N LYS A 159 26.11 -20.93 1.69
CA LYS A 159 27.46 -21.27 2.19
C LYS A 159 27.47 -21.42 3.71
N GLU A 160 26.76 -20.54 4.40
CA GLU A 160 26.64 -20.50 5.85
C GLU A 160 25.92 -21.74 6.39
N VAL A 161 24.82 -22.14 5.75
CA VAL A 161 24.06 -23.35 6.09
C VAL A 161 24.91 -24.60 5.87
N ALA A 162 25.64 -24.69 4.75
CA ALA A 162 26.54 -25.81 4.50
C ALA A 162 27.63 -25.91 5.58
N ALA A 163 28.23 -24.78 5.97
CA ALA A 163 29.25 -24.74 7.02
C ALA A 163 28.70 -25.16 8.40
N LEU A 164 27.50 -24.70 8.79
CA LEU A 164 26.83 -25.11 10.02
C LEU A 164 26.56 -26.62 10.05
N ARG A 165 26.03 -27.17 8.96
CA ARG A 165 25.74 -28.60 8.84
C ARG A 165 27.01 -29.44 8.88
N ALA A 166 28.11 -28.98 8.29
CA ALA A 166 29.41 -29.63 8.38
C ALA A 166 29.95 -29.70 9.82
N LEU A 167 29.54 -28.75 10.68
CA LEU A 167 29.83 -28.74 12.12
C LEU A 167 28.83 -29.56 12.95
N GLY A 168 27.89 -30.27 12.32
CA GLY A 168 26.90 -31.11 12.99
C GLY A 168 25.69 -30.36 13.55
N VAL A 169 25.55 -29.07 13.22
CA VAL A 169 24.39 -28.27 13.61
C VAL A 169 23.21 -28.63 12.71
N ASP A 170 22.08 -28.90 13.33
CA ASP A 170 20.82 -29.05 12.61
C ASP A 170 20.30 -27.67 12.18
N VAL A 171 19.80 -27.50 10.95
CA VAL A 171 19.35 -26.21 10.43
C VAL A 171 17.95 -26.33 9.84
N ILE A 172 17.04 -25.47 10.30
CA ILE A 172 15.72 -25.23 9.71
C ILE A 172 15.67 -23.76 9.31
N ILE A 173 15.28 -23.50 8.07
CA ILE A 173 15.16 -22.15 7.53
C ILE A 173 13.69 -21.79 7.45
N THR A 174 13.29 -20.66 8.03
CA THR A 174 11.97 -20.07 7.79
C THR A 174 12.12 -18.64 7.33
N ASP A 175 11.56 -18.36 6.16
CA ASP A 175 11.82 -17.11 5.42
C ASP A 175 10.68 -16.87 4.42
N HIS A 176 10.58 -15.65 3.90
CA HIS A 176 9.62 -15.23 2.87
C HIS A 176 10.26 -14.43 1.73
N HIS A 177 11.53 -14.04 1.88
CA HIS A 177 12.27 -13.29 0.87
C HIS A 177 12.46 -14.06 -0.43
N ALA A 178 12.66 -13.35 -1.54
CA ALA A 178 12.96 -14.01 -2.81
C ALA A 178 14.20 -14.91 -2.68
N PRO A 179 14.12 -16.21 -3.06
CA PRO A 179 15.27 -17.09 -3.06
C PRO A 179 16.30 -16.64 -4.10
N GLY A 180 17.55 -17.10 -3.93
CA GLY A 180 18.57 -16.99 -4.97
C GLY A 180 18.31 -17.95 -6.14
N GLU A 181 19.36 -18.43 -6.79
CA GLU A 181 19.24 -19.46 -7.85
C GLU A 181 18.63 -20.78 -7.34
N GLY A 182 18.67 -21.01 -6.03
CA GLY A 182 18.04 -22.15 -5.38
C GLY A 182 17.97 -21.98 -3.87
N PHE A 183 17.42 -22.99 -3.20
CA PHE A 183 17.32 -23.03 -1.74
C PHE A 183 18.56 -23.68 -1.12
N PRO A 184 18.96 -23.30 0.11
CA PRO A 184 20.02 -23.97 0.84
C PRO A 184 19.69 -25.44 1.09
N ASP A 185 20.71 -26.31 1.16
CA ASP A 185 20.53 -27.70 1.61
C ASP A 185 20.22 -27.72 3.11
N ALA A 186 18.95 -27.52 3.44
CA ALA A 186 18.35 -27.60 4.76
C ALA A 186 16.84 -27.83 4.61
N LEU A 187 16.15 -28.09 5.72
CA LEU A 187 14.68 -28.04 5.71
C LEU A 187 14.26 -26.57 5.62
N VAL A 188 13.57 -26.21 4.54
CA VAL A 188 13.08 -24.84 4.31
C VAL A 188 11.57 -24.78 4.44
N VAL A 189 11.08 -23.79 5.19
CA VAL A 189 9.68 -23.38 5.25
C VAL A 189 9.57 -22.02 4.59
N HIS A 190 8.96 -21.99 3.40
CA HIS A 190 8.85 -20.79 2.59
C HIS A 190 7.49 -20.76 1.89
N PRO A 191 6.78 -19.61 1.81
CA PRO A 191 5.47 -19.52 1.18
C PRO A 191 5.45 -20.05 -0.27
N GLN A 192 6.46 -19.74 -1.07
CA GLN A 192 6.61 -20.23 -2.47
C GLN A 192 6.74 -21.77 -2.58
N LEU A 193 7.04 -22.48 -1.50
CA LEU A 193 7.11 -23.94 -1.45
C LEU A 193 5.79 -24.59 -1.03
N THR A 194 4.72 -23.81 -0.92
CA THR A 194 3.38 -24.32 -0.57
C THR A 194 2.75 -25.03 -1.76
N GLU A 195 2.10 -26.17 -1.50
CA GLU A 195 1.38 -26.91 -2.55
C GLU A 195 0.24 -26.05 -3.11
N GLY A 196 0.17 -25.90 -4.43
CA GLY A 196 -0.82 -25.01 -5.06
C GLY A 196 -0.56 -23.54 -4.77
N TYR A 197 0.71 -23.12 -4.68
CA TYR A 197 1.11 -21.74 -4.41
C TYR A 197 0.33 -20.71 -5.22
N ASP A 198 -0.18 -19.73 -4.50
CA ASP A 198 -0.89 -18.55 -4.99
C ASP A 198 -0.35 -17.36 -4.18
N PRO A 199 0.28 -16.36 -4.81
CA PRO A 199 0.92 -15.25 -4.11
C PRO A 199 -0.07 -14.31 -3.39
N LEU A 200 -1.35 -14.30 -3.76
CA LEU A 200 -2.37 -13.52 -3.06
C LEU A 200 -2.87 -14.23 -1.80
N GLN A 201 -2.81 -15.56 -1.79
CA GLN A 201 -3.24 -16.40 -0.68
C GLN A 201 -2.08 -16.71 0.29
N HIS A 202 -0.94 -17.16 -0.24
CA HIS A 202 0.22 -17.68 0.50
C HIS A 202 1.30 -16.60 0.60
N ASN A 203 1.02 -15.59 1.41
CA ASN A 203 1.78 -14.34 1.46
C ASN A 203 2.40 -14.04 2.83
N LEU A 204 2.47 -15.03 3.72
CA LEU A 204 3.03 -14.87 5.07
C LEU A 204 4.43 -14.24 5.07
N THR A 205 4.62 -13.25 5.94
CA THR A 205 5.93 -12.68 6.29
C THR A 205 6.73 -13.62 7.18
N GLY A 206 7.97 -13.30 7.53
CA GLY A 206 8.75 -14.05 8.52
C GLY A 206 8.02 -14.21 9.85
N ALA A 207 7.38 -13.15 10.38
CA ALA A 207 6.56 -13.27 11.59
C ALA A 207 5.31 -14.14 11.40
N GLY A 208 4.70 -14.07 10.21
CA GLY A 208 3.58 -14.95 9.85
C GLY A 208 3.99 -16.42 9.79
N VAL A 209 5.11 -16.75 9.12
CA VAL A 209 5.64 -18.11 9.05
C VAL A 209 6.01 -18.62 10.45
N ALA A 210 6.64 -17.79 11.29
CA ALA A 210 6.96 -18.13 12.68
C ALA A 210 5.69 -18.43 13.52
N TYR A 211 4.64 -17.62 13.37
CA TYR A 211 3.35 -17.84 14.02
C TYR A 211 2.72 -19.20 13.63
N HIS A 212 2.64 -19.47 12.33
CA HIS A 212 2.12 -20.75 11.84
C HIS A 212 3.01 -21.93 12.22
N LEU A 213 4.34 -21.75 12.28
CA LEU A 213 5.25 -22.80 12.73
C LEU A 213 5.00 -23.15 14.20
N LEU A 214 4.86 -22.15 15.08
CA LEU A 214 4.53 -22.38 16.48
C LEU A 214 3.18 -23.08 16.62
N TRP A 215 2.18 -22.67 15.82
CA TRP A 215 0.88 -23.32 15.78
C TRP A 215 1.01 -24.81 15.44
N ALA A 216 1.77 -25.15 14.40
CA ALA A 216 2.04 -26.54 14.05
C ALA A 216 2.80 -27.30 15.15
N VAL A 217 3.77 -26.66 15.83
CA VAL A 217 4.49 -27.26 16.96
C VAL A 217 3.53 -27.58 18.11
N ARG A 218 2.66 -26.64 18.50
CA ARG A 218 1.61 -26.85 19.52
C ARG A 218 0.67 -28.00 19.12
N ALA A 219 0.31 -28.10 17.83
CA ALA A 219 -0.52 -29.19 17.30
C ALA A 219 0.19 -30.56 17.36
N VAL A 220 1.49 -30.63 17.07
CA VAL A 220 2.28 -31.88 17.21
C VAL A 220 2.44 -32.27 18.68
N MET A 221 2.55 -31.29 19.58
CA MET A 221 2.58 -31.48 21.03
C MET A 221 1.21 -31.82 21.64
N LYS A 222 0.14 -31.82 20.82
CA LYS A 222 -1.25 -32.07 21.25
C LYS A 222 -1.77 -31.08 22.29
N VAL A 223 -1.31 -29.83 22.24
CA VAL A 223 -1.85 -28.74 23.06
C VAL A 223 -3.35 -28.62 22.79
N GLY A 224 -4.17 -28.54 23.84
CA GLY A 224 -5.63 -28.49 23.70
C GLY A 224 -6.26 -29.73 23.05
N GLY A 225 -5.54 -30.86 22.97
CA GLY A 225 -6.00 -32.06 22.25
C GLY A 225 -5.89 -31.96 20.73
N ALA A 226 -5.23 -30.92 20.22
CA ALA A 226 -5.07 -30.68 18.79
C ALA A 226 -4.20 -31.73 18.09
N SER A 227 -4.25 -31.70 16.75
CA SER A 227 -3.35 -32.47 15.89
C SER A 227 -3.07 -31.70 14.60
N LEU A 228 -2.09 -32.12 13.80
CA LEU A 228 -1.87 -31.53 12.48
C LEU A 228 -3.08 -31.66 11.52
N LYS A 229 -4.03 -32.57 11.80
CA LYS A 229 -5.29 -32.72 11.05
C LYS A 229 -6.43 -31.88 11.60
N SER A 230 -6.29 -31.37 12.82
CA SER A 230 -7.29 -30.59 13.56
C SER A 230 -6.55 -29.61 14.48
N PRO A 231 -5.88 -28.60 13.90
CA PRO A 231 -4.92 -27.76 14.61
C PRO A 231 -5.59 -26.63 15.41
N GLU A 232 -6.88 -26.38 15.25
CA GLU A 232 -7.59 -25.18 15.74
C GLU A 232 -7.38 -24.93 17.23
N ALA A 233 -7.45 -25.99 18.06
CA ALA A 233 -7.26 -25.88 19.51
C ALA A 233 -5.82 -25.57 19.95
N ALA A 234 -4.84 -25.64 19.03
CA ALA A 234 -3.44 -25.33 19.26
C ALA A 234 -3.02 -23.94 18.77
N GLU A 235 -3.95 -23.14 18.24
CA GLU A 235 -3.64 -21.81 17.72
C GLU A 235 -3.11 -20.88 18.84
N PRO A 236 -1.96 -20.21 18.64
CA PRO A 236 -1.39 -19.28 19.62
C PRO A 236 -2.00 -17.88 19.53
N LEU A 237 -3.31 -17.78 19.77
CA LEU A 237 -4.06 -16.51 19.68
C LEU A 237 -3.49 -15.39 20.54
N ASP A 238 -2.89 -15.72 21.69
CA ASP A 238 -2.24 -14.78 22.59
C ASP A 238 -0.99 -14.09 21.98
N LEU A 239 -0.35 -14.73 21.00
CA LEU A 239 0.81 -14.23 20.28
C LEU A 239 0.48 -13.60 18.92
N ALA A 240 -0.78 -13.72 18.45
CA ALA A 240 -1.21 -13.13 17.18
C ALA A 240 -0.97 -11.60 17.10
N PRO A 241 -1.10 -10.81 18.18
CA PRO A 241 -0.76 -9.38 18.15
C PRO A 241 0.71 -9.11 17.81
N ILE A 242 1.65 -9.94 18.29
CA ILE A 242 3.08 -9.79 17.99
C ILE A 242 3.33 -10.08 16.50
N ALA A 243 2.79 -11.19 15.99
CA ALA A 243 2.94 -11.56 14.59
C ALA A 243 2.30 -10.53 13.63
N ALA A 244 1.14 -9.97 13.99
CA ALA A 244 0.50 -8.91 13.21
C ALA A 244 1.32 -7.61 13.16
N ILE A 245 2.12 -7.29 14.19
CA ILE A 245 3.06 -6.17 14.12
C ILE A 245 4.10 -6.42 13.04
N GLY A 246 4.71 -7.60 13.01
CA GLY A 246 5.70 -7.98 11.99
C GLY A 246 5.12 -7.90 10.58
N THR A 247 3.99 -8.57 10.35
CA THR A 247 3.31 -8.59 9.04
C THR A 247 2.95 -7.20 8.52
N ILE A 248 2.46 -6.30 9.39
CA ILE A 248 2.16 -4.91 8.97
C ILE A 248 3.45 -4.11 8.76
N ALA A 249 4.47 -4.32 9.60
CA ALA A 249 5.72 -3.57 9.53
C ALA A 249 6.55 -3.88 8.28
N ASP A 250 6.44 -5.11 7.78
CA ASP A 250 7.05 -5.57 6.53
C ASP A 250 6.34 -5.02 5.28
N VAL A 251 5.21 -4.30 5.46
CA VAL A 251 4.44 -3.74 4.35
C VAL A 251 3.95 -4.84 3.39
N ALA A 252 3.70 -6.04 3.91
CA ALA A 252 3.19 -7.15 3.11
C ALA A 252 1.71 -6.94 2.71
N PRO A 253 1.25 -7.53 1.58
CA PRO A 253 -0.15 -7.44 1.18
C PRO A 253 -1.10 -7.96 2.28
N LEU A 254 -2.09 -7.17 2.66
CA LEU A 254 -3.11 -7.53 3.67
C LEU A 254 -4.31 -8.27 3.05
N LEU A 255 -3.98 -9.31 2.28
CA LEU A 255 -4.88 -10.28 1.66
C LEU A 255 -4.55 -11.69 2.15
N GLY A 256 -5.36 -12.70 1.82
CA GLY A 256 -5.02 -14.11 2.07
C GLY A 256 -4.69 -14.44 3.54
N GLU A 257 -3.62 -15.22 3.74
CA GLU A 257 -3.14 -15.63 5.06
C GLU A 257 -2.73 -14.44 5.95
N ASN A 258 -2.05 -13.43 5.39
CA ASN A 258 -1.72 -12.20 6.13
C ASN A 258 -2.96 -11.49 6.65
N ARG A 259 -4.01 -11.37 5.83
CA ARG A 259 -5.27 -10.75 6.26
C ARG A 259 -5.90 -11.50 7.44
N ALA A 260 -5.92 -12.83 7.37
CA ALA A 260 -6.47 -13.65 8.44
C ALA A 260 -5.70 -13.46 9.76
N LEU A 261 -4.37 -13.51 9.71
CA LEU A 261 -3.50 -13.29 10.86
C LEU A 261 -3.67 -11.88 11.44
N VAL A 262 -3.64 -10.85 10.60
CA VAL A 262 -3.74 -9.45 11.05
C VAL A 262 -5.11 -9.17 11.65
N VAL A 263 -6.22 -9.69 11.09
CA VAL A 263 -7.55 -9.54 11.70
C VAL A 263 -7.58 -10.12 13.12
N GLN A 264 -6.98 -11.29 13.34
CA GLN A 264 -6.91 -11.89 14.67
C GLN A 264 -5.97 -11.12 15.60
N GLY A 265 -4.79 -10.73 15.12
CA GLY A 265 -3.82 -9.98 15.90
C GLY A 265 -4.35 -8.61 16.35
N LEU A 266 -5.00 -7.86 15.45
CA LEU A 266 -5.63 -6.58 15.80
C LEU A 266 -6.71 -6.75 16.87
N ARG A 267 -7.52 -7.82 16.81
CA ARG A 267 -8.49 -8.14 17.86
C ARG A 267 -7.81 -8.52 19.18
N GLY A 268 -6.72 -9.27 19.13
CA GLY A 268 -5.98 -9.73 20.31
C GLY A 268 -5.35 -8.61 21.14
N PHE A 269 -5.09 -7.43 20.57
CA PHE A 269 -4.60 -6.27 21.34
C PHE A 269 -5.57 -5.81 22.43
N VAL A 270 -6.89 -5.97 22.21
CA VAL A 270 -7.90 -5.54 23.19
C VAL A 270 -7.77 -6.27 24.52
N THR A 271 -7.39 -7.55 24.47
CA THR A 271 -7.33 -8.43 25.64
C THR A 271 -5.92 -8.82 26.06
N THR A 272 -4.89 -8.32 25.35
CA THR A 272 -3.50 -8.70 25.62
C THR A 272 -3.11 -8.39 27.06
N GLN A 273 -2.35 -9.31 27.67
CA GLN A 273 -1.75 -9.14 28.98
C GLN A 273 -0.23 -9.09 28.92
N MET A 274 0.35 -9.12 27.71
CA MET A 274 1.80 -9.11 27.53
C MET A 274 2.36 -7.75 27.94
N PRO A 275 3.26 -7.70 28.96
CA PRO A 275 3.78 -6.44 29.49
C PRO A 275 4.36 -5.52 28.41
N GLY A 276 5.13 -6.08 27.48
CA GLY A 276 5.72 -5.32 26.37
C GLY A 276 4.71 -4.64 25.46
N LEU A 277 3.64 -5.34 25.07
CA LEU A 277 2.60 -4.76 24.23
C LEU A 277 1.77 -3.70 24.97
N LEU A 278 1.45 -3.95 26.24
CA LEU A 278 0.76 -2.96 27.08
C LEU A 278 1.58 -1.68 27.23
N ALA A 279 2.90 -1.82 27.44
CA ALA A 279 3.81 -0.67 27.52
C ALA A 279 3.91 0.11 26.20
N LEU A 280 3.92 -0.58 25.05
CA LEU A 280 3.91 0.07 23.73
C LEU A 280 2.60 0.79 23.40
N LEU A 281 1.46 0.24 23.84
CA LEU A 281 0.13 0.86 23.66
C LEU A 281 -0.06 2.09 24.56
N GLY A 282 0.50 2.08 25.76
CA GLY A 282 0.34 3.16 26.74
C GLY A 282 -1.13 3.42 27.04
N ASP A 283 -1.56 4.68 26.88
CA ASP A 283 -2.94 5.11 27.14
C ASP A 283 -3.99 4.44 26.24
N LYS A 284 -3.57 3.84 25.11
CA LYS A 284 -4.46 3.09 24.21
C LYS A 284 -4.63 1.60 24.61
N ALA A 285 -4.09 1.19 25.76
CA ALA A 285 -4.26 -0.18 26.24
C ALA A 285 -5.75 -0.52 26.43
N GLY A 286 -6.17 -1.66 25.89
CA GLY A 286 -7.59 -2.08 25.87
C GLY A 286 -8.38 -1.59 24.66
N GLU A 287 -7.79 -0.77 23.79
CA GLU A 287 -8.38 -0.41 22.50
C GLU A 287 -7.88 -1.33 21.37
N LYS A 288 -8.67 -1.42 20.29
CA LYS A 288 -8.26 -2.12 19.06
C LYS A 288 -7.48 -1.15 18.17
N PRO A 289 -6.16 -1.30 17.98
CA PRO A 289 -5.43 -0.46 17.03
C PRO A 289 -5.86 -0.76 15.58
N THR A 290 -5.77 0.24 14.73
CA THR A 290 -5.91 0.07 13.27
C THR A 290 -4.60 -0.44 12.66
N GLY A 291 -4.63 -0.95 11.42
CA GLY A 291 -3.40 -1.26 10.68
C GLY A 291 -2.46 -0.05 10.57
N ARG A 292 -3.04 1.15 10.47
CA ARG A 292 -2.31 2.43 10.47
C ARG A 292 -1.64 2.71 11.81
N ASP A 293 -2.31 2.46 12.94
CA ASP A 293 -1.69 2.60 14.27
C ASP A 293 -0.47 1.68 14.39
N VAL A 294 -0.58 0.42 13.96
CA VAL A 294 0.56 -0.51 13.98
C VAL A 294 1.71 0.01 13.11
N ALA A 295 1.44 0.36 11.85
CA ALA A 295 2.45 0.80 10.88
C ALA A 295 3.17 2.11 11.28
N PHE A 296 2.46 3.07 11.86
CA PHE A 296 3.00 4.42 12.12
C PHE A 296 3.31 4.73 13.59
N MET A 297 2.87 3.88 14.53
CA MET A 297 3.05 4.10 15.97
C MET A 297 3.86 2.97 16.61
N LEU A 298 3.46 1.70 16.42
CA LEU A 298 4.10 0.56 17.10
C LEU A 298 5.38 0.10 16.38
N ALA A 299 5.27 -0.28 15.11
CA ALA A 299 6.39 -0.77 14.30
C ALA A 299 7.59 0.20 14.24
N PRO A 300 7.42 1.54 14.14
CA PRO A 300 8.55 2.45 14.09
C PRO A 300 9.41 2.50 15.35
N ARG A 301 8.86 2.15 16.53
CA ARG A 301 9.60 2.08 17.80
C ARG A 301 10.49 0.85 17.86
N ILE A 302 9.94 -0.30 17.48
CA ILE A 302 10.68 -1.57 17.35
C ILE A 302 11.80 -1.40 16.32
N ASN A 303 11.48 -0.89 15.14
CA ASN A 303 12.46 -0.65 14.07
C ASN A 303 13.53 0.39 14.43
N ALA A 304 13.27 1.32 15.35
CA ALA A 304 14.24 2.33 15.73
C ALA A 304 15.46 1.70 16.43
N ALA A 305 15.23 0.72 17.31
CA ALA A 305 16.30 -0.03 17.97
C ALA A 305 17.25 -0.69 16.97
N GLY A 306 16.72 -1.47 16.01
CA GLY A 306 17.57 -2.11 15.00
C GLY A 306 18.28 -1.14 14.05
N ARG A 307 17.71 0.05 13.80
CA ARG A 307 18.37 1.11 13.02
C ARG A 307 19.53 1.77 13.76
N LEU A 308 19.49 1.80 15.09
CA LEU A 308 20.53 2.36 15.95
C LEU A 308 21.49 1.30 16.53
N GLY A 309 21.31 0.02 16.17
CA GLY A 309 22.22 -1.07 16.55
C GLY A 309 21.84 -1.82 17.83
N GLU A 310 20.67 -1.53 18.39
CA GLU A 310 20.22 -2.03 19.70
C GLU A 310 18.99 -2.94 19.58
N ALA A 311 18.91 -3.73 18.50
CA ALA A 311 17.74 -4.56 18.17
C ALA A 311 17.33 -5.53 19.30
N ASP A 312 18.31 -6.00 20.08
CA ASP A 312 18.08 -6.89 21.23
C ASP A 312 17.13 -6.26 22.27
N ARG A 313 17.17 -4.93 22.47
CA ARG A 313 16.27 -4.23 23.41
C ARG A 313 14.81 -4.32 22.97
N ALA A 314 14.55 -4.31 21.65
CA ALA A 314 13.21 -4.51 21.14
C ALA A 314 12.73 -5.96 21.30
N LEU A 315 13.62 -6.94 21.14
CA LEU A 315 13.31 -8.34 21.43
C LEU A 315 12.99 -8.53 22.92
N GLU A 316 13.84 -8.02 23.82
CA GLU A 316 13.67 -8.07 25.28
C GLU A 316 12.32 -7.50 25.72
N LEU A 317 11.90 -6.36 25.15
CA LEU A 317 10.59 -5.78 25.42
C LEU A 317 9.45 -6.74 25.09
N LEU A 318 9.54 -7.44 23.96
CA LEU A 318 8.47 -8.33 23.51
C LEU A 318 8.43 -9.66 24.28
N ILE A 319 9.53 -10.06 24.93
CA ILE A 319 9.61 -11.34 25.65
C ILE A 319 9.59 -11.22 27.18
N THR A 320 9.78 -10.01 27.75
CA THR A 320 9.75 -9.82 29.21
C THR A 320 8.38 -10.14 29.80
N GLU A 321 8.39 -10.70 31.00
CA GLU A 321 7.21 -10.99 31.82
C GLU A 321 7.01 -9.94 32.94
N GLU A 322 7.96 -9.01 33.10
CA GLU A 322 7.97 -8.01 34.16
C GLU A 322 7.45 -6.66 33.67
N ARG A 323 6.46 -6.09 34.37
CA ARG A 323 5.81 -4.84 33.96
C ARG A 323 6.73 -3.62 34.05
N ASP A 324 7.52 -3.54 35.12
CA ASP A 324 8.42 -2.41 35.34
C ASP A 324 9.57 -2.42 34.31
N GLU A 325 10.08 -3.61 33.98
CA GLU A 325 11.08 -3.78 32.91
C GLU A 325 10.49 -3.39 31.55
N ALA A 326 9.27 -3.85 31.24
CA ALA A 326 8.59 -3.49 29.99
C ALA A 326 8.38 -1.98 29.84
N GLN A 327 8.03 -1.27 30.92
CA GLN A 327 7.89 0.19 30.91
C GLN A 327 9.24 0.89 30.64
N ALA A 328 10.31 0.43 31.28
CA ALA A 328 11.65 0.98 31.06
C ALA A 328 12.11 0.76 29.61
N LEU A 329 11.95 -0.45 29.09
CA LEU A 329 12.29 -0.81 27.72
C LEU A 329 11.45 -0.04 26.69
N ALA A 330 10.15 0.14 26.92
CA ALA A 330 9.30 0.93 26.03
C ALA A 330 9.71 2.42 25.99
N ALA A 331 10.09 2.99 27.14
CA ALA A 331 10.63 4.36 27.21
C ALA A 331 11.96 4.48 26.46
N GLU A 332 12.82 3.47 26.55
CA GLU A 332 14.08 3.39 25.80
C GLU A 332 13.85 3.33 24.29
N LEU A 333 12.90 2.49 23.82
CA LEU A 333 12.52 2.45 22.40
C LEU A 333 11.94 3.77 21.90
N GLU A 334 11.20 4.52 22.72
CA GLU A 334 10.76 5.87 22.36
C GLU A 334 11.95 6.85 22.28
N GLY A 335 12.93 6.70 23.16
CA GLY A 335 14.22 7.41 23.07
C GLY A 335 14.91 7.16 21.73
N TYR A 336 15.11 5.89 21.36
CA TYR A 336 15.68 5.50 20.07
C TYR A 336 14.87 6.02 18.88
N ASN A 337 13.54 5.98 18.96
CA ASN A 337 12.67 6.50 17.92
C ASN A 337 12.84 8.01 17.74
N THR A 338 12.97 8.75 18.84
CA THR A 338 13.21 10.20 18.85
C THR A 338 14.58 10.53 18.26
N GLU A 339 15.63 9.83 18.69
CA GLU A 339 16.97 9.99 18.15
C GLU A 339 17.02 9.66 16.66
N ARG A 340 16.45 8.52 16.26
CA ARG A 340 16.36 8.10 14.85
C ARG A 340 15.69 9.17 14.00
N LYS A 341 14.59 9.78 14.46
CA LYS A 341 13.92 10.89 13.76
C LYS A 341 14.81 12.12 13.66
N ALA A 342 15.56 12.47 14.71
CA ALA A 342 16.50 13.59 14.69
C ALA A 342 17.66 13.36 13.71
N VAL A 343 18.26 12.17 13.70
CA VAL A 343 19.30 11.78 12.74
C VAL A 343 18.76 11.81 11.31
N GLN A 344 17.59 11.21 11.08
CA GLN A 344 16.90 11.21 9.79
C GLN A 344 16.64 12.63 9.28
N GLU A 345 16.16 13.54 10.13
CA GLU A 345 15.86 14.91 9.72
C GLU A 345 17.14 15.70 9.40
N ARG A 346 18.18 15.60 10.24
CA ARG A 346 19.48 16.22 9.93
C ARG A 346 20.06 15.74 8.61
N MET A 347 20.08 14.42 8.40
CA MET A 347 20.56 13.82 7.16
C MET A 347 19.72 14.24 5.95
N PHE A 348 18.39 14.33 6.10
CA PHE A 348 17.52 14.80 5.02
C PHE A 348 17.79 16.26 4.66
N GLN A 349 17.94 17.16 5.64
CA GLN A 349 18.26 18.57 5.38
C GLN A 349 19.62 18.73 4.69
N GLN A 350 20.63 17.96 5.10
CA GLN A 350 21.92 17.93 4.40
C GLN A 350 21.78 17.35 2.98
N ALA A 351 20.98 16.29 2.82
CA ALA A 351 20.76 15.67 1.52
C ALA A 351 20.09 16.62 0.53
N LEU A 352 19.16 17.48 0.98
CA LEU A 352 18.58 18.54 0.15
C LEU A 352 19.61 19.55 -0.36
N GLN A 353 20.71 19.78 0.37
CA GLN A 353 21.77 20.71 -0.03
C GLN A 353 22.75 20.11 -1.04
N VAL A 354 22.96 18.79 -1.00
CA VAL A 354 23.90 18.09 -1.89
C VAL A 354 23.22 17.41 -3.07
N ALA A 355 21.90 17.26 -3.05
CA ALA A 355 21.14 16.76 -4.17
C ALA A 355 21.23 17.75 -5.33
N ASP A 356 21.59 17.24 -6.51
CA ASP A 356 21.53 18.01 -7.76
C ASP A 356 20.23 17.64 -8.49
N PRO A 357 19.23 18.54 -8.54
CA PRO A 357 17.97 18.24 -9.19
C PRO A 357 18.08 18.10 -10.72
N SER A 358 19.22 18.45 -11.33
CA SER A 358 19.46 18.26 -12.76
C SER A 358 19.78 16.80 -13.12
N GLU A 359 20.27 16.01 -12.16
CA GLU A 359 20.56 14.58 -12.35
C GLU A 359 19.28 13.78 -12.63
N ASP A 360 19.32 12.81 -13.54
CA ASP A 360 18.20 11.90 -13.79
C ASP A 360 18.03 10.90 -12.64
N ILE A 361 19.15 10.49 -12.04
CA ILE A 361 19.22 9.65 -10.85
C ILE A 361 20.05 10.39 -9.80
N MET A 362 19.46 10.67 -8.63
CA MET A 362 20.17 11.36 -7.57
C MET A 362 21.18 10.42 -6.90
N VAL A 363 22.44 10.82 -6.85
CA VAL A 363 23.49 10.06 -6.13
C VAL A 363 24.09 10.92 -5.04
N VAL A 364 23.64 10.72 -3.80
CA VAL A 364 23.99 11.58 -2.67
C VAL A 364 24.85 10.84 -1.64
N THR A 365 25.86 11.52 -1.11
CA THR A 365 26.71 10.99 -0.03
C THR A 365 27.22 12.12 0.86
N HIS A 366 27.53 11.78 2.12
CA HIS A 366 28.18 12.68 3.06
C HIS A 366 28.98 11.86 4.10
N PRO A 367 30.16 12.33 4.55
CA PRO A 367 31.00 11.60 5.50
C PRO A 367 30.30 11.26 6.83
N ASP A 368 29.50 12.19 7.36
CA ASP A 368 28.85 12.06 8.68
C ASP A 368 27.51 11.31 8.67
N TRP A 369 27.12 10.69 7.56
CA TRP A 369 25.82 10.04 7.46
C TRP A 369 25.77 8.68 8.16
N HIS A 370 24.61 8.41 8.76
CA HIS A 370 24.37 7.18 9.51
C HIS A 370 23.74 6.10 8.60
N PRO A 371 24.38 4.94 8.41
CA PRO A 371 23.88 3.88 7.52
C PRO A 371 22.47 3.39 7.85
N GLY A 372 22.09 3.37 9.13
CA GLY A 372 20.80 2.84 9.60
C GLY A 372 19.55 3.61 9.15
N VAL A 373 19.68 4.87 8.71
CA VAL A 373 18.53 5.71 8.29
C VAL A 373 18.54 6.09 6.81
N MET A 374 19.58 5.71 6.06
CA MET A 374 19.75 6.01 4.64
C MET A 374 18.50 5.72 3.81
N GLY A 375 17.92 4.51 3.93
CA GLY A 375 16.76 4.13 3.13
C GLY A 375 15.53 5.01 3.36
N ILE A 376 15.36 5.58 4.56
CA ILE A 376 14.25 6.51 4.85
C ILE A 376 14.52 7.88 4.21
N VAL A 377 15.77 8.34 4.27
CA VAL A 377 16.18 9.61 3.64
C VAL A 377 16.07 9.52 2.12
N ALA A 378 16.49 8.41 1.51
CA ALA A 378 16.30 8.15 0.09
C ALA A 378 14.83 8.17 -0.32
N ALA A 379 13.94 7.54 0.47
CA ALA A 379 12.50 7.58 0.20
C ALA A 379 11.95 9.02 0.24
N LYS A 380 12.34 9.84 1.23
CA LYS A 380 11.95 11.25 1.30
C LYS A 380 12.47 12.07 0.11
N LEU A 381 13.67 11.78 -0.39
CA LEU A 381 14.23 12.43 -1.57
C LEU A 381 13.46 12.04 -2.84
N VAL A 382 13.13 10.75 -3.01
CA VAL A 382 12.25 10.28 -4.09
C VAL A 382 10.88 10.96 -4.00
N GLU A 383 10.28 11.09 -2.82
CA GLU A 383 9.02 11.84 -2.62
C GLU A 383 9.14 13.33 -2.96
N THR A 384 10.30 13.94 -2.72
CA THR A 384 10.52 15.38 -2.93
C THR A 384 10.79 15.71 -4.39
N PHE A 385 11.67 14.93 -5.04
CA PHE A 385 12.15 15.21 -6.40
C PHE A 385 11.49 14.34 -7.47
N HIS A 386 10.78 13.28 -7.08
CA HIS A 386 10.21 12.28 -7.98
C HIS A 386 11.23 11.69 -8.96
N LYS A 387 12.42 11.38 -8.46
CA LYS A 387 13.53 10.75 -9.19
C LYS A 387 14.14 9.63 -8.35
N PRO A 388 14.68 8.56 -8.96
CA PRO A 388 15.42 7.54 -8.22
C PRO A 388 16.55 8.15 -7.39
N CYS A 389 16.77 7.61 -6.19
CA CYS A 389 17.76 8.09 -5.24
C CYS A 389 18.65 6.94 -4.78
N TYR A 390 19.96 7.13 -4.94
CA TYR A 390 21.02 6.28 -4.43
C TYR A 390 21.76 7.08 -3.36
N ILE A 391 21.60 6.68 -2.10
CA ILE A 391 22.24 7.33 -0.95
C ILE A 391 23.37 6.46 -0.43
N ILE A 392 24.52 7.05 -0.12
CA ILE A 392 25.73 6.34 0.32
C ILE A 392 26.23 6.94 1.63
N ALA A 393 26.47 6.08 2.63
CA ALA A 393 27.08 6.43 3.91
C ALA A 393 28.05 5.34 4.37
N ALA A 394 29.28 5.74 4.70
CA ALA A 394 30.34 4.83 5.17
C ALA A 394 30.52 3.58 4.27
N GLY A 395 30.58 3.77 2.95
CA GLY A 395 30.76 2.69 1.97
C GLY A 395 29.55 1.77 1.78
N LYS A 396 28.45 1.99 2.50
CA LYS A 396 27.17 1.29 2.32
C LYS A 396 26.18 2.18 1.59
N GLY A 397 25.40 1.59 0.70
CA GLY A 397 24.44 2.28 -0.14
C GLY A 397 23.02 1.75 0.03
N SER A 398 22.03 2.63 -0.07
CA SER A 398 20.62 2.30 -0.16
C SER A 398 19.98 2.98 -1.37
N VAL A 399 19.06 2.28 -2.03
CA VAL A 399 18.38 2.73 -3.24
C VAL A 399 16.88 2.80 -3.00
N ARG A 400 16.25 3.86 -3.48
CA ARG A 400 14.80 3.94 -3.68
C ARG A 400 14.55 4.43 -5.10
N SER A 401 13.68 3.74 -5.84
CA SER A 401 13.41 4.05 -7.24
C SER A 401 11.93 4.34 -7.50
N THR A 402 11.64 4.91 -8.66
CA THR A 402 10.29 5.20 -9.15
C THR A 402 9.79 4.10 -10.08
N PRO A 403 8.47 3.93 -10.26
CA PRO A 403 7.92 3.02 -11.26
C PRO A 403 8.55 3.24 -12.65
N GLY A 404 8.84 2.15 -13.36
CA GLY A 404 9.48 2.17 -14.68
C GLY A 404 11.01 2.20 -14.68
N ILE A 405 11.66 2.49 -13.54
CA ILE A 405 13.13 2.48 -13.42
C ILE A 405 13.52 1.49 -12.31
N SER A 406 14.17 0.38 -12.66
CA SER A 406 14.56 -0.64 -11.68
C SER A 406 15.80 -0.22 -10.89
N ALA A 407 15.71 -0.27 -9.55
CA ALA A 407 16.83 -0.08 -8.63
C ALA A 407 17.91 -1.15 -8.82
N VAL A 408 17.50 -2.41 -8.99
CA VAL A 408 18.42 -3.55 -9.12
C VAL A 408 19.13 -3.55 -10.47
N GLU A 409 18.42 -3.29 -11.56
CA GLU A 409 19.07 -3.21 -12.88
C GLU A 409 20.03 -2.03 -12.94
N GLY A 410 19.76 -0.93 -12.22
CA GLY A 410 20.71 0.17 -12.07
C GLY A 410 21.99 -0.22 -11.31
N LEU A 411 21.87 -1.03 -10.26
CA LEU A 411 23.04 -1.59 -9.55
C LEU A 411 23.81 -2.58 -10.43
N LYS A 412 23.12 -3.47 -11.13
CA LYS A 412 23.71 -4.42 -12.09
C LYS A 412 24.41 -3.71 -13.25
N PHE A 413 23.91 -2.55 -13.68
CA PHE A 413 24.58 -1.70 -14.67
C PHE A 413 25.93 -1.15 -14.17
N CYS A 414 26.15 -1.19 -12.85
CA CYS A 414 27.36 -0.74 -12.16
C CYS A 414 28.14 -1.88 -11.46
N ASP A 415 27.87 -3.15 -11.80
CA ASP A 415 28.32 -4.33 -11.05
C ASP A 415 29.82 -4.33 -10.69
N ASP A 416 30.69 -3.97 -11.63
CA ASP A 416 32.15 -3.94 -11.45
C ASP A 416 32.66 -2.85 -10.49
N LEU A 417 31.82 -1.89 -10.10
CA LEU A 417 32.15 -0.86 -9.11
C LEU A 417 31.72 -1.25 -7.69
N LEU A 418 30.95 -2.32 -7.55
CA LEU A 418 30.27 -2.70 -6.32
C LEU A 418 30.95 -3.93 -5.69
N VAL A 419 31.00 -3.97 -4.36
CA VAL A 419 31.51 -5.12 -3.62
C VAL A 419 30.43 -6.21 -3.47
N LYS A 420 29.20 -5.77 -3.18
CA LYS A 420 28.01 -6.62 -3.01
C LYS A 420 26.77 -5.77 -3.21
N TRP A 421 25.73 -6.31 -3.83
CA TRP A 421 24.44 -5.66 -3.95
C TRP A 421 23.28 -6.67 -4.03
N GLY A 422 22.06 -6.19 -3.81
CA GLY A 422 20.83 -6.99 -3.90
C GLY A 422 19.58 -6.15 -3.60
N GLY A 423 18.41 -6.65 -3.98
CA GLY A 423 17.12 -6.00 -3.70
C GLY A 423 16.05 -6.32 -4.74
N HIS A 424 15.10 -5.41 -4.91
CA HIS A 424 13.97 -5.48 -5.83
C HIS A 424 13.83 -4.18 -6.65
N PRO A 425 12.99 -4.14 -7.71
CA PRO A 425 12.90 -2.96 -8.59
C PRO A 425 12.65 -1.62 -7.88
N GLY A 426 11.89 -1.59 -6.77
CA GLY A 426 11.61 -0.35 -6.03
C GLY A 426 12.66 0.03 -4.96
N ALA A 427 13.45 -0.93 -4.46
CA ALA A 427 14.38 -0.71 -3.37
C ALA A 427 15.53 -1.73 -3.38
N ALA A 428 16.75 -1.26 -3.13
CA ALA A 428 17.93 -2.13 -3.09
C ALA A 428 18.99 -1.61 -2.10
N GLY A 429 20.00 -2.45 -1.83
CA GLY A 429 21.15 -2.12 -1.01
C GLY A 429 22.46 -2.57 -1.67
N PHE A 430 23.55 -1.86 -1.40
CA PHE A 430 24.85 -2.15 -1.98
C PHE A 430 26.01 -1.75 -1.06
N THR A 431 27.21 -2.22 -1.37
CA THR A 431 28.48 -1.81 -0.76
C THR A 431 29.42 -1.33 -1.86
N ILE A 432 30.09 -0.22 -1.65
CA ILE A 432 30.95 0.46 -2.63
C ILE A 432 32.21 1.00 -1.94
N ASP A 433 33.35 0.95 -2.63
CA ASP A 433 34.54 1.67 -2.21
C ASP A 433 34.30 3.18 -2.42
N PRO A 434 34.50 4.05 -1.40
CA PRO A 434 34.37 5.48 -1.54
C PRO A 434 35.10 6.09 -2.75
N ALA A 435 36.21 5.51 -3.20
CA ALA A 435 36.95 5.96 -4.38
C ALA A 435 36.19 5.76 -5.71
N GLN A 436 35.16 4.89 -5.74
CA GLN A 436 34.37 4.57 -6.93
C GLN A 436 33.09 5.42 -7.06
N ILE A 437 32.77 6.27 -6.08
CA ILE A 437 31.49 6.99 -6.02
C ILE A 437 31.27 7.89 -7.25
N ASP A 438 32.30 8.59 -7.72
CA ASP A 438 32.17 9.49 -8.88
C ASP A 438 31.94 8.70 -10.20
N ALA A 439 32.63 7.57 -10.37
CA ALA A 439 32.41 6.67 -11.50
C ALA A 439 31.01 6.05 -11.46
N PHE A 440 30.55 5.67 -10.27
CA PHE A 440 29.22 5.14 -10.02
C PHE A 440 28.12 6.17 -10.35
N ARG A 441 28.28 7.42 -9.89
CA ARG A 441 27.37 8.53 -10.22
C ARG A 441 27.25 8.72 -11.72
N THR A 442 28.38 8.79 -12.42
CA THR A 442 28.42 9.00 -13.89
C THR A 442 27.70 7.87 -14.63
N ARG A 443 27.91 6.61 -14.22
CA ARG A 443 27.27 5.45 -14.84
C ARG A 443 25.77 5.41 -14.60
N LEU A 444 25.31 5.79 -13.41
CA LEU A 444 23.88 5.90 -13.12
C LEU A 444 23.18 7.00 -13.93
N GLN A 445 23.83 8.11 -14.25
CA GLN A 445 23.24 9.08 -15.18
C GLN A 445 22.98 8.46 -16.56
N THR A 446 23.93 7.67 -17.07
CA THR A 446 23.78 6.97 -18.37
C THR A 446 22.63 5.95 -18.34
N TYR A 447 22.43 5.28 -17.20
CA TYR A 447 21.28 4.40 -17.01
C TYR A 447 19.97 5.20 -16.97
N GLY A 448 19.91 6.29 -16.19
CA GLY A 448 18.72 7.14 -16.05
C GLY A 448 18.22 7.73 -17.37
N GLN A 449 19.13 8.16 -18.26
CA GLN A 449 18.82 8.75 -19.57
C GLN A 449 18.07 7.82 -20.53
N GLN A 450 18.04 6.51 -20.25
CA GLN A 450 17.33 5.53 -21.08
C GLN A 450 15.82 5.54 -20.82
N PHE A 451 15.37 6.22 -19.76
CA PHE A 451 13.99 6.20 -19.31
C PHE A 451 13.35 7.59 -19.45
N PRO A 452 12.02 7.65 -19.68
CA PRO A 452 11.32 8.92 -19.57
C PRO A 452 11.44 9.45 -18.15
N ARG A 453 11.48 10.77 -18.02
CA ARG A 453 11.46 11.44 -16.73
C ARG A 453 10.23 10.98 -15.91
N PRO A 454 10.40 10.48 -14.68
CA PRO A 454 9.26 10.08 -13.87
C PRO A 454 8.34 11.28 -13.58
N VAL A 455 7.03 11.04 -13.68
CA VAL A 455 5.99 12.04 -13.40
C VAL A 455 5.21 11.56 -12.17
N PRO A 456 4.94 12.44 -11.18
CA PRO A 456 4.09 12.07 -10.05
C PRO A 456 2.70 11.68 -10.55
N THR A 457 2.14 10.59 -10.03
CA THR A 457 0.78 10.16 -10.35
C THR A 457 -0.10 10.24 -9.12
N VAL A 458 -1.30 10.79 -9.28
CA VAL A 458 -2.35 10.78 -8.26
C VAL A 458 -3.50 9.93 -8.80
N SER A 459 -3.61 8.72 -8.27
CA SER A 459 -4.71 7.81 -8.59
C SER A 459 -5.83 7.96 -7.57
N VAL A 460 -7.04 8.17 -8.06
CA VAL A 460 -8.28 8.15 -7.29
C VAL A 460 -9.16 7.03 -7.84
N GLU A 461 -9.95 6.40 -6.98
CA GLU A 461 -10.63 5.15 -7.32
C GLU A 461 -12.09 5.35 -7.70
N ALA A 462 -12.72 6.34 -7.08
CA ALA A 462 -14.11 6.66 -7.32
C ALA A 462 -14.38 8.10 -6.90
N HIS A 463 -15.41 8.71 -7.46
CA HIS A 463 -16.00 9.91 -6.89
C HIS A 463 -16.95 9.51 -5.75
N LEU A 464 -17.00 10.31 -4.68
CA LEU A 464 -17.99 10.13 -3.61
C LEU A 464 -19.00 11.29 -3.63
N PRO A 465 -20.22 11.06 -4.13
CA PRO A 465 -21.29 12.06 -4.07
C PRO A 465 -21.69 12.39 -2.64
N GLU A 466 -22.35 13.54 -2.47
CA GLU A 466 -22.93 13.90 -1.18
C GLU A 466 -23.90 12.84 -0.66
N GLY A 467 -23.73 12.45 0.60
CA GLY A 467 -24.65 11.53 1.28
C GLY A 467 -24.23 11.31 2.73
N ASP A 468 -24.80 10.30 3.39
CA ASP A 468 -24.42 9.99 4.78
C ASP A 468 -23.04 9.32 4.83
N TYR A 469 -22.02 10.16 5.03
CA TYR A 469 -20.64 9.71 5.09
C TYR A 469 -20.33 8.83 6.31
N LEU A 470 -21.15 8.88 7.38
CA LEU A 470 -20.96 7.99 8.53
C LEU A 470 -21.37 6.56 8.19
N ASP A 471 -22.41 6.37 7.38
CA ASP A 471 -22.80 5.06 6.86
C ASP A 471 -21.70 4.49 5.94
N VAL A 472 -21.13 5.30 5.05
CA VAL A 472 -19.98 4.88 4.22
C VAL A 472 -18.81 4.47 5.10
N LEU A 473 -18.47 5.25 6.14
CA LEU A 473 -17.41 4.88 7.09
C LEU A 473 -17.69 3.55 7.80
N GLN A 474 -18.94 3.24 8.15
CA GLN A 474 -19.29 1.95 8.74
C GLN A 474 -19.08 0.79 7.74
N GLU A 475 -19.39 1.00 6.46
CA GLU A 475 -19.10 0.02 5.41
C GLU A 475 -17.59 -0.20 5.25
N LEU A 476 -16.79 0.88 5.32
CA LEU A 476 -15.32 0.79 5.25
C LEU A 476 -14.72 0.05 6.45
N ASP A 477 -15.26 0.20 7.65
CA ASP A 477 -14.81 -0.56 8.83
C ASP A 477 -14.92 -2.09 8.62
N LEU A 478 -15.92 -2.55 7.87
CA LEU A 478 -16.10 -3.97 7.57
C LEU A 478 -15.03 -4.50 6.60
N LEU A 479 -14.40 -3.60 5.83
CA LEU A 479 -13.33 -3.92 4.89
C LEU A 479 -11.94 -3.85 5.54
N GLU A 480 -11.82 -3.31 6.74
CA GLU A 480 -10.57 -3.33 7.50
C GLU A 480 -10.05 -4.77 7.75
N PRO A 481 -8.73 -4.94 7.95
CA PRO A 481 -7.68 -3.92 7.97
C PRO A 481 -7.34 -3.41 6.57
N PHE A 482 -7.11 -2.10 6.46
CA PHE A 482 -6.49 -1.50 5.29
C PHE A 482 -4.95 -1.48 5.44
N GLY A 483 -4.23 -1.60 4.33
CA GLY A 483 -2.77 -1.61 4.25
C GLY A 483 -2.29 -1.82 2.82
N HIS A 484 -1.04 -2.26 2.64
CA HIS A 484 -0.54 -2.63 1.31
C HIS A 484 -1.39 -3.77 0.71
N GLY A 485 -1.60 -3.80 -0.61
CA GLY A 485 -2.50 -4.75 -1.28
C GLY A 485 -4.00 -4.52 -1.07
N HIS A 486 -4.39 -3.73 -0.05
CA HIS A 486 -5.78 -3.35 0.22
C HIS A 486 -5.85 -1.98 0.92
N PRO A 487 -5.52 -0.88 0.22
CA PRO A 487 -5.46 0.44 0.83
C PRO A 487 -6.86 0.98 1.17
N ALA A 488 -6.93 1.99 2.04
CA ALA A 488 -8.18 2.72 2.27
C ALA A 488 -8.60 3.43 0.95
N PRO A 489 -9.91 3.56 0.67
CA PRO A 489 -10.33 4.14 -0.60
C PRO A 489 -9.88 5.59 -0.81
N ALA A 490 -9.27 5.85 -1.96
CA ALA A 490 -8.87 7.19 -2.39
C ALA A 490 -9.98 7.83 -3.23
N TRP A 491 -10.72 8.76 -2.65
CA TRP A 491 -11.86 9.41 -3.31
C TRP A 491 -11.42 10.63 -4.10
N HIS A 492 -12.05 10.83 -5.26
CA HIS A 492 -12.04 12.10 -5.97
C HIS A 492 -13.17 12.99 -5.46
N VAL A 493 -12.81 14.18 -4.97
CA VAL A 493 -13.76 15.19 -4.50
C VAL A 493 -13.49 16.48 -5.26
N ARG A 494 -14.53 17.05 -5.88
CA ARG A 494 -14.47 18.34 -6.54
C ARG A 494 -15.46 19.29 -5.89
N GLY A 495 -15.01 20.49 -5.56
CA GLY A 495 -15.87 21.52 -4.97
C GLY A 495 -15.22 22.88 -4.90
N ASP A 496 -16.03 23.89 -4.61
CA ASP A 496 -15.56 25.25 -4.37
C ASP A 496 -14.99 25.38 -2.97
N VAL A 497 -13.83 26.05 -2.86
CA VAL A 497 -13.11 26.23 -1.61
C VAL A 497 -13.81 27.25 -0.72
N GLU A 498 -14.14 26.82 0.50
CA GLU A 498 -14.69 27.67 1.56
C GLU A 498 -13.81 27.61 2.83
N ASP A 499 -13.78 28.67 3.63
CA ASP A 499 -13.10 28.74 4.94
C ASP A 499 -11.65 28.22 5.00
N ALA A 500 -10.89 28.40 3.91
CA ALA A 500 -9.53 27.88 3.80
C ALA A 500 -8.51 28.68 4.62
N ARG A 501 -7.67 27.97 5.38
CA ARG A 501 -6.60 28.53 6.21
C ARG A 501 -5.47 27.55 6.46
N ILE A 502 -4.27 28.08 6.68
CA ILE A 502 -3.12 27.31 7.17
C ILE A 502 -3.04 27.39 8.69
N VAL A 503 -2.87 26.24 9.35
CA VAL A 503 -2.81 26.10 10.81
C VAL A 503 -1.65 25.21 11.25
N GLY A 504 -1.46 25.09 12.56
CA GLY A 504 -0.43 24.27 13.19
C GLY A 504 0.84 25.05 13.54
N LYS A 505 1.64 24.53 14.48
CA LYS A 505 2.86 25.21 14.97
C LYS A 505 3.87 25.53 13.86
N ASN A 506 3.91 24.68 12.84
CA ASN A 506 4.83 24.81 11.71
C ASN A 506 4.19 25.46 10.47
N ALA A 507 2.98 26.02 10.59
CA ALA A 507 2.22 26.63 9.48
C ALA A 507 2.19 25.73 8.21
N ASN A 508 1.89 24.45 8.39
CA ASN A 508 2.01 23.43 7.34
C ASN A 508 0.80 22.49 7.27
N THR A 509 -0.35 22.89 7.80
CA THR A 509 -1.59 22.13 7.73
C THR A 509 -2.70 22.98 7.13
N LEU A 510 -3.19 22.60 5.96
CA LEU A 510 -4.36 23.22 5.34
C LEU A 510 -5.63 22.66 5.98
N GLN A 511 -6.52 23.57 6.38
CA GLN A 511 -7.92 23.28 6.68
C GLN A 511 -8.79 24.10 5.74
N MET A 512 -9.79 23.47 5.11
CA MET A 512 -10.80 24.13 4.30
C MET A 512 -12.14 23.39 4.38
N GLN A 513 -13.17 23.92 3.77
CA GLN A 513 -14.46 23.28 3.58
C GLN A 513 -14.73 23.09 2.09
N LEU A 514 -15.32 21.94 1.74
CA LEU A 514 -15.95 21.68 0.45
C LEU A 514 -17.39 21.26 0.72
N GLY A 515 -18.33 22.16 0.44
CA GLY A 515 -19.70 22.04 0.94
C GLY A 515 -19.70 21.86 2.46
N ARG A 516 -20.44 20.86 2.97
CA ARG A 516 -20.53 20.60 4.42
C ARG A 516 -19.32 19.89 5.04
N MET A 517 -18.33 19.51 4.24
CA MET A 517 -17.25 18.63 4.69
C MET A 517 -15.96 19.40 4.92
N LYS A 518 -15.39 19.22 6.12
CA LYS A 518 -14.05 19.68 6.43
C LYS A 518 -13.02 18.85 5.66
N VAL A 519 -12.06 19.53 5.05
CA VAL A 519 -10.87 18.93 4.44
C VAL A 519 -9.65 19.30 5.27
N VAL A 520 -8.81 18.31 5.58
CA VAL A 520 -7.53 18.47 6.27
C VAL A 520 -6.43 17.92 5.38
N LYS A 521 -5.41 18.72 5.08
CA LYS A 521 -4.19 18.27 4.39
C LYS A 521 -2.97 18.65 5.20
N PHE A 522 -2.20 17.66 5.65
CA PHE A 522 -0.90 17.88 6.27
C PHE A 522 0.17 18.19 5.22
N ARG A 523 1.26 18.82 5.66
CA ARG A 523 2.42 19.20 4.83
C ARG A 523 2.01 20.05 3.61
N HIS A 524 1.19 21.07 3.86
CA HIS A 524 0.74 22.00 2.84
C HIS A 524 0.77 23.42 3.39
N THR A 525 1.33 24.34 2.61
CA THR A 525 1.64 25.72 3.04
C THR A 525 0.89 26.78 2.25
N ALA A 526 0.21 26.41 1.17
CA ALA A 526 -0.55 27.33 0.32
C ALA A 526 -2.06 27.24 0.60
N VAL A 527 -2.78 28.35 0.44
CA VAL A 527 -4.24 28.37 0.51
C VAL A 527 -4.78 28.29 -0.92
N PRO A 528 -5.57 27.26 -1.27
CA PRO A 528 -6.18 27.18 -2.59
C PRO A 528 -7.39 28.12 -2.70
N HIS A 529 -7.78 28.45 -3.94
CA HIS A 529 -8.92 29.30 -4.25
C HIS A 529 -9.73 28.71 -5.41
N GLY A 530 -10.99 29.13 -5.54
CA GLY A 530 -11.88 28.68 -6.62
C GLY A 530 -12.31 27.22 -6.47
N THR A 531 -12.56 26.55 -7.58
CA THR A 531 -12.91 25.13 -7.62
C THR A 531 -11.65 24.27 -7.60
N VAL A 532 -11.59 23.28 -6.71
CA VAL A 532 -10.46 22.38 -6.57
C VAL A 532 -10.82 20.91 -6.80
N ASP A 533 -9.84 20.13 -7.25
CA ASP A 533 -9.84 18.68 -7.14
C ASP A 533 -9.06 18.25 -5.90
N VAL A 534 -9.62 17.31 -5.15
CA VAL A 534 -9.01 16.72 -3.96
C VAL A 534 -8.99 15.21 -4.11
N SER A 535 -7.83 14.60 -3.86
CA SER A 535 -7.68 13.18 -3.62
C SER A 535 -7.66 13.00 -2.11
N ALA A 536 -8.65 12.30 -1.55
CA ALA A 536 -8.83 12.20 -0.10
C ALA A 536 -9.34 10.84 0.36
N GLU A 537 -8.92 10.44 1.55
CA GLU A 537 -9.55 9.38 2.32
C GLU A 537 -10.71 9.98 3.14
N LEU A 538 -11.80 9.23 3.27
CA LEU A 538 -12.87 9.57 4.20
C LEU A 538 -12.48 9.07 5.60
N THR A 539 -12.50 9.95 6.61
CA THR A 539 -12.03 9.62 7.97
C THR A 539 -13.02 10.06 9.04
N ARG A 540 -13.01 9.36 10.18
CA ARG A 540 -13.73 9.77 11.39
C ARG A 540 -12.90 10.80 12.17
N ASN A 541 -13.59 11.83 12.64
CA ASN A 541 -13.08 12.77 13.61
C ASN A 541 -13.94 12.70 14.87
N GLU A 542 -13.32 12.29 15.97
CA GLU A 542 -13.94 12.27 17.29
C GLU A 542 -13.41 13.43 18.12
N TRP A 543 -14.31 14.36 18.45
CA TRP A 543 -13.96 15.52 19.27
C TRP A 543 -15.06 15.79 20.29
N GLN A 544 -14.70 15.91 21.57
CA GLN A 544 -15.65 16.13 22.66
C GLN A 544 -16.85 15.17 22.63
N ARG A 545 -16.58 13.88 22.36
CA ARG A 545 -17.58 12.79 22.22
C ARG A 545 -18.59 12.96 21.06
N ARG A 546 -18.32 13.88 20.11
CA ARG A 546 -19.06 13.95 18.84
C ARG A 546 -18.23 13.30 17.75
N VAL A 547 -18.86 12.40 17.00
CA VAL A 547 -18.29 11.77 15.82
C VAL A 547 -18.76 12.52 14.59
N SER A 548 -17.82 12.86 13.72
CA SER A 548 -18.07 13.55 12.44
C SER A 548 -17.21 12.93 11.35
N ALA A 549 -17.68 12.97 10.11
CA ALA A 549 -16.87 12.59 8.96
C ALA A 549 -16.08 13.80 8.45
N GLN A 550 -14.87 13.57 7.96
CA GLN A 550 -14.04 14.59 7.31
C GLN A 550 -13.18 13.97 6.20
N TRP A 551 -12.70 14.82 5.29
CA TRP A 551 -11.74 14.45 4.26
C TRP A 551 -10.32 14.60 4.77
N MET A 552 -9.54 13.52 4.73
CA MET A 552 -8.10 13.56 4.90
C MET A 552 -7.46 13.59 3.51
N ALA A 553 -7.07 14.78 3.06
CA ALA A 553 -6.59 14.99 1.71
C ALA A 553 -5.12 14.58 1.54
N ALA A 554 -4.88 13.67 0.60
CA ALA A 554 -3.55 13.32 0.11
C ALA A 554 -3.01 14.42 -0.81
N GLN A 555 -3.82 14.90 -1.77
CA GLN A 555 -3.44 15.95 -2.71
C GLN A 555 -4.59 16.93 -2.99
N VAL A 556 -4.25 18.19 -3.28
CA VAL A 556 -5.18 19.26 -3.65
C VAL A 556 -4.60 19.99 -4.84
N ARG A 557 -5.41 20.26 -5.86
CA ARG A 557 -5.05 21.09 -7.03
C ARG A 557 -6.24 21.93 -7.49
N GLU A 558 -5.97 22.95 -8.30
CA GLU A 558 -7.02 23.60 -9.10
C GLU A 558 -7.74 22.55 -9.97
N ALA A 559 -9.06 22.69 -10.12
CA ALA A 559 -9.87 21.72 -10.87
C ALA A 559 -9.37 21.58 -12.31
N GLY A 560 -9.08 20.35 -12.71
CA GLY A 560 -8.51 20.04 -14.03
C GLY A 560 -9.11 18.79 -14.65
N ARG A 561 -8.66 18.46 -15.87
CA ARG A 561 -9.04 17.20 -16.48
C ARG A 561 -8.33 16.02 -15.77
N LEU A 562 -9.04 14.90 -15.68
CA LEU A 562 -8.55 13.62 -15.20
C LEU A 562 -8.28 12.72 -16.40
N THR A 563 -7.25 11.90 -16.30
CA THR A 563 -7.04 10.78 -17.22
C THR A 563 -7.75 9.53 -16.67
N LEU A 564 -8.02 8.52 -17.49
CA LEU A 564 -8.53 7.23 -17.01
C LEU A 564 -7.37 6.32 -16.60
N ALA A 565 -7.45 5.71 -15.42
CA ALA A 565 -6.41 4.82 -14.90
C ALA A 565 -6.58 3.38 -15.43
N GLY A 566 -5.46 2.69 -15.67
CA GLY A 566 -5.43 1.23 -15.81
C GLY A 566 -6.14 0.65 -17.03
N VAL A 567 -6.48 1.46 -18.04
CA VAL A 567 -7.12 0.97 -19.26
C VAL A 567 -6.14 1.00 -20.43
N THR A 568 -5.78 -0.18 -20.90
CA THR A 568 -5.11 -0.36 -22.20
C THR A 568 -6.13 -0.92 -23.17
N LEU A 569 -6.43 -0.15 -24.23
CA LEU A 569 -7.34 -0.59 -25.27
C LEU A 569 -6.59 -1.44 -26.29
N ASP A 570 -7.14 -2.59 -26.65
CA ASP A 570 -6.69 -3.31 -27.84
C ASP A 570 -7.06 -2.52 -29.13
N ALA A 571 -6.63 -3.02 -30.28
CA ALA A 571 -6.87 -2.33 -31.56
C ALA A 571 -8.37 -2.13 -31.86
N ALA A 572 -9.21 -3.14 -31.59
CA ALA A 572 -10.64 -3.05 -31.85
C ALA A 572 -11.33 -2.10 -30.86
N GLN A 573 -10.95 -2.13 -29.59
CA GLN A 573 -11.43 -1.21 -28.56
C GLN A 573 -10.98 0.24 -28.85
N ALA A 574 -9.77 0.44 -29.37
CA ALA A 574 -9.30 1.76 -29.77
C ALA A 574 -10.10 2.32 -30.95
N GLU A 575 -10.47 1.48 -31.93
CA GLU A 575 -11.37 1.86 -33.03
C GLU A 575 -12.75 2.27 -32.49
N LEU A 576 -13.32 1.50 -31.55
CA LEU A 576 -14.60 1.85 -30.91
C LEU A 576 -14.50 3.15 -30.11
N ALA A 577 -13.40 3.37 -29.37
CA ALA A 577 -13.17 4.59 -28.63
C ALA A 577 -13.11 5.83 -29.56
N ALA A 578 -12.56 5.69 -30.76
CA ALA A 578 -12.48 6.76 -31.76
C ALA A 578 -13.86 7.17 -32.32
N LEU A 579 -14.89 6.35 -32.14
CA LEU A 579 -16.29 6.67 -32.47
C LEU A 579 -16.98 7.52 -31.40
N ILE A 580 -16.39 7.64 -30.21
CA ILE A 580 -17.00 8.34 -29.06
C ILE A 580 -16.48 9.77 -28.98
N GLY A 581 -17.39 10.73 -28.90
CA GLY A 581 -17.08 12.16 -28.81
C GLY A 581 -17.87 12.89 -27.73
N ARG A 582 -17.43 14.12 -27.44
CA ARG A 582 -18.21 15.11 -26.69
C ARG A 582 -18.31 16.37 -27.52
N ALA A 583 -19.46 17.03 -27.43
CA ALA A 583 -19.70 18.32 -28.06
C ALA A 583 -20.39 19.24 -27.06
N ASP A 584 -20.12 20.54 -27.16
CA ASP A 584 -21.00 21.51 -26.54
C ASP A 584 -22.34 21.59 -27.30
N HIS A 585 -23.27 22.37 -26.76
CA HIS A 585 -24.60 22.47 -27.34
C HIS A 585 -24.61 23.07 -28.75
N LEU A 586 -23.72 24.01 -29.06
CA LEU A 586 -23.67 24.66 -30.37
C LEU A 586 -23.09 23.72 -31.42
N ASP A 587 -22.00 23.03 -31.07
CA ASP A 587 -21.39 22.00 -31.91
C ASP A 587 -22.37 20.84 -32.17
N ALA A 588 -23.14 20.44 -31.16
CA ALA A 588 -24.17 19.42 -31.29
C ALA A 588 -25.25 19.82 -32.31
N LEU A 589 -25.74 21.06 -32.25
CA LEU A 589 -26.72 21.58 -33.21
C LEU A 589 -26.16 21.66 -34.62
N ALA A 590 -24.91 22.13 -34.78
CA ALA A 590 -24.25 22.19 -36.08
C ALA A 590 -24.09 20.80 -36.73
N ARG A 591 -23.82 19.77 -35.92
CA ARG A 591 -23.76 18.37 -36.39
C ARG A 591 -25.13 17.86 -36.83
N LEU A 592 -26.21 18.22 -36.11
CA LEU A 592 -27.58 17.88 -36.52
C LEU A 592 -27.97 18.57 -37.82
N ASP A 593 -27.58 19.83 -38.02
CA ASP A 593 -27.75 20.54 -39.30
C ASP A 593 -26.95 19.85 -40.43
N GLY A 594 -25.81 19.24 -40.10
CA GLY A 594 -25.00 18.41 -40.99
C GLY A 594 -25.53 16.99 -41.25
N GLY A 595 -26.70 16.63 -40.72
CA GLY A 595 -27.35 15.33 -40.96
C GLY A 595 -27.12 14.27 -39.88
N ALA A 596 -26.48 14.61 -38.75
CA ALA A 596 -26.47 13.72 -37.59
C ALA A 596 -27.90 13.52 -37.06
N GLN A 597 -28.14 12.38 -36.42
CA GLN A 597 -29.43 12.05 -35.82
C GLN A 597 -29.37 12.20 -34.30
N TRP A 598 -30.49 12.42 -33.62
CA TRP A 598 -30.50 12.64 -32.17
C TRP A 598 -31.06 11.46 -31.37
N ALA A 599 -30.56 11.28 -30.16
CA ALA A 599 -31.14 10.40 -29.14
C ALA A 599 -31.39 11.20 -27.85
N ALA A 600 -32.64 11.18 -27.40
CA ALA A 600 -33.08 11.84 -26.18
C ALA A 600 -34.34 11.17 -25.60
N GLN A 601 -34.52 11.25 -24.28
CA GLN A 601 -35.63 10.73 -23.50
C GLN A 601 -36.49 11.85 -22.89
N GLY A 602 -35.92 13.03 -22.62
CA GLY A 602 -36.63 14.13 -21.98
C GLY A 602 -37.69 14.78 -22.88
N GLU A 603 -38.97 14.78 -22.48
CA GLU A 603 -40.10 15.26 -23.30
C GLU A 603 -39.89 16.66 -23.89
N ALA A 604 -39.39 17.60 -23.09
CA ALA A 604 -39.14 18.97 -23.53
C ALA A 604 -38.08 19.04 -24.64
N LEU A 605 -37.03 18.22 -24.51
CA LEU A 605 -35.94 18.16 -25.49
C LEU A 605 -36.38 17.44 -26.76
N VAL A 606 -37.09 16.30 -26.62
CA VAL A 606 -37.71 15.58 -27.73
C VAL A 606 -38.65 16.50 -28.53
N SER A 607 -39.50 17.26 -27.84
CA SER A 607 -40.39 18.24 -28.44
C SER A 607 -39.63 19.37 -29.17
N PHE A 608 -38.54 19.85 -28.59
CA PHE A 608 -37.68 20.84 -29.23
C PHE A 608 -37.03 20.31 -30.50
N LEU A 609 -36.36 19.16 -30.44
CA LEU A 609 -35.64 18.55 -31.56
C LEU A 609 -36.60 18.20 -32.70
N THR A 610 -37.78 17.66 -32.38
CA THR A 610 -38.83 17.33 -33.35
C THR A 610 -39.36 18.60 -34.05
N ARG A 611 -39.63 19.68 -33.29
CA ARG A 611 -40.08 20.96 -33.88
C ARG A 611 -39.04 21.61 -34.80
N LYS A 612 -37.76 21.37 -34.53
CA LYS A 612 -36.65 21.83 -35.37
C LYS A 612 -36.45 20.97 -36.63
N GLY A 613 -37.14 19.84 -36.75
CA GLY A 613 -37.08 18.97 -37.93
C GLY A 613 -35.88 18.03 -37.95
N TYR A 614 -35.14 17.90 -36.84
CA TYR A 614 -34.03 16.96 -36.76
C TYR A 614 -34.53 15.52 -36.65
N ALA A 615 -33.84 14.59 -37.30
CA ALA A 615 -34.24 13.18 -37.33
C ALA A 615 -33.81 12.43 -36.06
N PRO A 616 -34.69 11.63 -35.41
CA PRO A 616 -34.27 10.74 -34.34
C PRO A 616 -33.36 9.62 -34.87
N ALA A 617 -32.51 9.08 -34.00
CA ALA A 617 -31.58 8.01 -34.33
C ALA A 617 -32.31 6.76 -34.85
N GLY A 618 -32.04 6.37 -36.09
CA GLY A 618 -32.60 5.19 -36.74
C GLY A 618 -31.55 4.12 -37.09
N ALA A 619 -31.96 3.08 -37.83
CA ALA A 619 -31.08 1.97 -38.21
C ALA A 619 -29.93 2.39 -39.17
N GLY A 620 -30.06 3.51 -39.88
CA GLY A 620 -29.07 4.04 -40.82
C GLY A 620 -28.24 5.21 -40.30
N ALA A 621 -28.32 5.54 -39.01
CA ALA A 621 -27.57 6.65 -38.42
C ALA A 621 -26.05 6.45 -38.57
N ALA A 622 -25.36 7.34 -39.29
CA ALA A 622 -23.89 7.36 -39.32
C ALA A 622 -23.30 8.04 -38.07
N GLU A 623 -23.94 9.13 -37.62
CA GLU A 623 -23.61 9.85 -36.39
C GLU A 623 -24.87 10.08 -35.54
N ILE A 624 -24.73 9.87 -34.23
CA ILE A 624 -25.78 10.02 -33.23
C ILE A 624 -25.33 11.04 -32.17
N ILE A 625 -26.15 12.06 -31.95
CA ILE A 625 -25.99 13.03 -30.86
C ILE A 625 -26.85 12.57 -29.67
N ALA A 626 -26.19 12.07 -28.63
CA ALA A 626 -26.85 11.64 -27.39
C ALA A 626 -26.94 12.82 -26.42
N PHE A 627 -28.16 13.29 -26.14
CA PHE A 627 -28.40 14.39 -25.21
C PHE A 627 -28.65 13.95 -23.77
N ASP A 628 -28.84 12.65 -23.54
CA ASP A 628 -28.92 12.01 -22.24
C ASP A 628 -28.21 10.66 -22.26
N VAL A 629 -28.17 9.98 -21.10
CA VAL A 629 -27.50 8.70 -20.93
C VAL A 629 -28.30 7.60 -21.66
N PRO A 630 -27.78 7.02 -22.74
CA PRO A 630 -28.45 5.91 -23.43
C PRO A 630 -28.41 4.64 -22.57
N ARG A 631 -29.29 3.68 -22.86
CA ARG A 631 -29.18 2.33 -22.30
C ARG A 631 -27.87 1.69 -22.78
N ALA A 632 -27.22 0.91 -21.91
CA ALA A 632 -25.95 0.26 -22.22
C ALA A 632 -26.04 -0.62 -23.47
N GLU A 633 -27.12 -1.39 -23.62
CA GLU A 633 -27.40 -2.22 -24.81
C GLU A 633 -27.46 -1.38 -26.09
N THR A 634 -28.24 -0.29 -26.06
CA THR A 634 -28.39 0.62 -27.20
C THR A 634 -27.07 1.27 -27.58
N LEU A 635 -26.27 1.70 -26.60
CA LEU A 635 -24.95 2.26 -26.84
C LEU A 635 -24.00 1.23 -27.46
N ARG A 636 -24.00 0.00 -26.94
CA ARG A 636 -23.22 -1.12 -27.46
C ARG A 636 -23.57 -1.42 -28.91
N ASP A 637 -24.86 -1.46 -29.23
CA ASP A 637 -25.35 -1.69 -30.60
C ASP A 637 -24.90 -0.58 -31.56
N TRP A 638 -24.96 0.69 -31.13
CA TRP A 638 -24.50 1.80 -31.96
C TRP A 638 -23.00 1.72 -32.26
N LEU A 639 -22.18 1.50 -31.24
CA LEU A 639 -20.73 1.47 -31.37
C LEU A 639 -20.27 0.26 -32.20
N THR A 640 -20.81 -0.93 -31.93
CA THR A 640 -20.45 -2.14 -32.68
C THR A 640 -20.96 -2.13 -34.12
N ALA A 641 -22.00 -1.35 -34.42
CA ALA A 641 -22.43 -1.05 -35.79
C ALA A 641 -21.55 0.03 -36.48
N GLY A 642 -20.46 0.48 -35.87
CA GLY A 642 -19.54 1.46 -36.44
C GLY A 642 -20.06 2.91 -36.45
N ARG A 643 -21.08 3.22 -35.64
CA ARG A 643 -21.69 4.56 -35.62
C ARG A 643 -20.92 5.49 -34.70
N ARG A 644 -20.73 6.74 -35.13
CA ARG A 644 -20.17 7.78 -34.28
C ARG A 644 -21.22 8.21 -33.24
N VAL A 645 -20.86 8.23 -31.96
CA VAL A 645 -21.73 8.66 -30.86
C VAL A 645 -21.10 9.86 -30.16
N THR A 646 -21.75 11.01 -30.26
CA THR A 646 -21.30 12.26 -29.66
C THR A 646 -22.24 12.65 -28.52
N PHE A 647 -21.71 12.78 -27.30
CA PHE A 647 -22.48 13.15 -26.12
C PHE A 647 -22.53 14.68 -25.95
N SER A 648 -23.72 15.22 -25.68
CA SER A 648 -23.94 16.66 -25.45
C SER A 648 -24.91 16.87 -24.29
N PHE A 649 -24.43 16.68 -23.06
CA PHE A 649 -25.25 16.87 -21.85
C PHE A 649 -25.40 18.35 -21.52
N GLY A 650 -26.64 18.85 -21.62
CA GLY A 650 -26.98 20.21 -21.21
C GLY A 650 -27.04 20.38 -19.67
N PRO A 651 -27.07 21.62 -19.16
CA PRO A 651 -27.07 21.90 -17.72
C PRO A 651 -28.18 21.18 -16.93
N ARG A 652 -29.41 21.12 -17.46
CA ARG A 652 -30.53 20.42 -16.81
C ARG A 652 -30.34 18.91 -16.73
N VAL A 653 -29.73 18.32 -17.75
CA VAL A 653 -29.41 16.88 -17.76
C VAL A 653 -28.35 16.60 -16.71
N LEU A 654 -27.28 17.39 -16.68
CA LEU A 654 -26.24 17.27 -15.66
C LEU A 654 -26.76 17.49 -14.23
N GLU A 655 -27.68 18.44 -14.03
CA GLU A 655 -28.35 18.66 -12.74
C GLU A 655 -29.16 17.43 -12.32
N THR A 656 -29.95 16.86 -13.24
CA THR A 656 -30.74 15.65 -13.00
C THR A 656 -29.86 14.45 -12.63
N LEU A 657 -28.79 14.23 -13.40
CA LEU A 657 -27.83 13.15 -13.15
C LEU A 657 -27.09 13.30 -11.81
N ARG A 658 -26.94 14.53 -11.29
CA ARG A 658 -26.28 14.83 -10.00
C ARG A 658 -27.23 14.81 -8.80
N ALA A 659 -28.55 14.84 -9.03
CA ALA A 659 -29.55 15.10 -8.00
C ALA A 659 -29.63 14.04 -6.89
N SER A 660 -29.19 12.82 -7.17
CA SER A 660 -29.19 11.74 -6.17
C SER A 660 -28.17 11.97 -5.05
N ARG A 661 -28.29 11.22 -3.96
CA ARG A 661 -27.34 11.24 -2.85
C ARG A 661 -26.84 9.83 -2.58
N THR A 662 -25.65 9.73 -2.00
CA THR A 662 -25.15 8.44 -1.50
C THR A 662 -26.04 7.97 -0.36
N GLU A 663 -26.60 6.78 -0.51
CA GLU A 663 -27.38 6.08 0.52
C GLU A 663 -26.70 4.76 0.88
N ARG A 664 -26.89 4.31 2.13
CA ARG A 664 -26.47 2.98 2.59
C ARG A 664 -27.07 1.87 1.73
N TYR A 665 -26.35 0.76 1.61
CA TYR A 665 -26.87 -0.45 0.98
C TYR A 665 -28.22 -0.90 1.55
N ASP A 666 -29.15 -1.20 0.65
CA ASP A 666 -30.47 -1.77 0.93
C ASP A 666 -30.80 -2.74 -0.21
N GLU A 667 -31.01 -4.01 0.12
CA GLU A 667 -31.21 -5.08 -0.86
C GLU A 667 -32.45 -4.84 -1.73
N ALA A 668 -33.55 -4.32 -1.17
CA ALA A 668 -34.78 -4.05 -1.91
C ALA A 668 -34.66 -2.83 -2.83
N ARG A 669 -33.69 -1.95 -2.58
CA ARG A 669 -33.45 -0.72 -3.35
C ARG A 669 -32.16 -0.76 -4.17
N ALA A 670 -31.41 -1.87 -4.16
CA ALA A 670 -30.07 -1.98 -4.73
C ALA A 670 -30.01 -1.53 -6.21
N ALA A 671 -30.89 -2.05 -7.08
CA ALA A 671 -30.97 -1.65 -8.48
C ALA A 671 -31.17 -0.12 -8.67
N ARG A 672 -32.03 0.49 -7.85
CA ARG A 672 -32.29 1.93 -7.89
C ARG A 672 -31.09 2.74 -7.41
N LEU A 673 -30.43 2.28 -6.34
CA LEU A 673 -29.24 2.93 -5.78
C LEU A 673 -28.04 2.82 -6.73
N ALA A 674 -27.84 1.65 -7.35
CA ALA A 674 -26.83 1.45 -8.39
C ALA A 674 -27.08 2.38 -9.58
N ARG A 675 -28.34 2.49 -10.03
CA ARG A 675 -28.73 3.40 -11.11
C ARG A 675 -28.43 4.86 -10.79
N ALA A 676 -28.80 5.30 -9.58
CA ALA A 676 -28.56 6.65 -9.10
C ALA A 676 -27.08 7.01 -9.08
N TYR A 677 -26.22 6.15 -8.53
CA TYR A 677 -24.78 6.36 -8.53
C TYR A 677 -24.17 6.32 -9.94
N HIS A 678 -24.65 5.40 -10.79
CA HIS A 678 -24.17 5.31 -12.16
C HIS A 678 -24.53 6.56 -12.98
N ASP A 679 -25.68 7.19 -12.74
CA ASP A 679 -26.03 8.48 -13.35
C ASP A 679 -25.10 9.61 -12.88
N GLN A 680 -24.75 9.62 -11.58
CA GLN A 680 -23.76 10.56 -11.04
C GLN A 680 -22.38 10.34 -11.66
N HIS A 681 -21.99 9.08 -11.87
CA HIS A 681 -20.75 8.73 -12.56
C HIS A 681 -20.72 9.29 -13.98
N TRP A 682 -21.80 9.18 -14.75
CA TRP A 682 -21.88 9.80 -16.09
C TRP A 682 -21.67 11.31 -16.06
N ALA A 683 -22.33 12.01 -15.14
CA ALA A 683 -22.15 13.46 -14.99
C ALA A 683 -20.74 13.83 -14.52
N HIS A 684 -20.13 12.98 -13.70
CA HIS A 684 -18.77 13.12 -13.22
C HIS A 684 -17.76 12.93 -14.37
N ALA A 685 -17.80 11.79 -15.04
CA ALA A 685 -16.96 11.42 -16.17
C ALA A 685 -17.03 12.47 -17.30
N TYR A 686 -18.24 12.91 -17.66
CA TYR A 686 -18.44 13.94 -18.68
C TYR A 686 -17.74 15.26 -18.32
N ALA A 687 -17.78 15.67 -17.06
CA ALA A 687 -17.21 16.93 -16.59
C ALA A 687 -15.70 16.85 -16.25
N ALA A 688 -15.23 15.72 -15.75
CA ALA A 688 -13.90 15.60 -15.17
C ALA A 688 -12.88 14.93 -16.09
N LEU A 689 -13.27 13.91 -16.87
CA LEU A 689 -12.32 13.20 -17.74
C LEU A 689 -11.90 14.02 -18.96
N ASP A 690 -10.68 13.84 -19.44
CA ASP A 690 -10.28 14.23 -20.79
C ASP A 690 -11.01 13.41 -21.87
N ASN A 691 -10.81 13.72 -23.15
CA ASN A 691 -11.57 13.08 -24.23
C ASN A 691 -11.24 11.59 -24.38
N GLN A 692 -9.97 11.21 -24.21
CA GLN A 692 -9.55 9.80 -24.35
C GLN A 692 -10.07 8.97 -23.19
N GLY A 693 -9.92 9.49 -21.96
CA GLY A 693 -10.44 8.86 -20.76
C GLY A 693 -11.95 8.75 -20.77
N PHE A 694 -12.67 9.78 -21.23
CA PHE A 694 -14.13 9.70 -21.38
C PHE A 694 -14.55 8.61 -22.37
N ALA A 695 -13.91 8.54 -23.55
CA ALA A 695 -14.23 7.50 -24.53
C ALA A 695 -13.99 6.07 -23.99
N ALA A 696 -12.86 5.85 -23.32
CA ALA A 696 -12.55 4.56 -22.69
C ALA A 696 -13.51 4.22 -21.54
N ASP A 697 -13.91 5.20 -20.73
CA ASP A 697 -14.88 5.01 -19.65
C ASP A 697 -16.27 4.67 -20.19
N VAL A 698 -16.69 5.29 -21.29
CA VAL A 698 -17.92 4.96 -22.01
C VAL A 698 -17.92 3.51 -22.51
N LEU A 699 -16.80 3.00 -23.02
CA LEU A 699 -16.67 1.58 -23.37
C LEU A 699 -16.82 0.68 -22.14
N SER A 700 -16.24 1.07 -21.00
CA SER A 700 -16.41 0.37 -19.72
C SER A 700 -17.89 0.31 -19.33
N LEU A 701 -18.59 1.46 -19.30
CA LEU A 701 -20.00 1.55 -18.92
C LEU A 701 -20.93 0.79 -19.89
N ALA A 702 -20.53 0.64 -21.16
CA ALA A 702 -21.24 -0.17 -22.15
C ALA A 702 -20.95 -1.68 -22.02
N GLY A 703 -20.05 -2.10 -21.13
CA GLY A 703 -19.61 -3.50 -21.00
C GLY A 703 -18.83 -3.99 -22.21
N LEU A 704 -18.09 -3.10 -22.88
CA LEU A 704 -17.22 -3.40 -24.02
C LEU A 704 -15.76 -3.62 -23.62
N LEU A 705 -15.45 -3.43 -22.34
CA LEU A 705 -14.16 -3.77 -21.75
C LEU A 705 -14.35 -4.95 -20.77
N PRO A 706 -13.35 -5.83 -20.59
CA PRO A 706 -13.41 -6.89 -19.59
C PRO A 706 -13.47 -6.30 -18.17
N ASP A 707 -14.05 -7.04 -17.23
CA ASP A 707 -14.02 -6.68 -15.80
C ASP A 707 -12.56 -6.58 -15.30
N PRO A 708 -12.27 -5.72 -14.30
CA PRO A 708 -10.93 -5.64 -13.70
C PRO A 708 -10.51 -6.96 -13.06
N GLU A 709 -9.24 -7.33 -13.21
CA GLU A 709 -8.61 -8.40 -12.44
C GLU A 709 -7.96 -7.82 -11.19
N ALA A 710 -7.87 -8.62 -10.12
CA ALA A 710 -7.13 -8.21 -8.95
C ALA A 710 -5.62 -8.29 -9.21
N HIS A 711 -4.90 -7.22 -8.92
CA HIS A 711 -3.45 -7.16 -9.06
C HIS A 711 -2.80 -6.99 -7.68
N SER A 712 -1.66 -7.66 -7.47
CA SER A 712 -0.83 -7.53 -6.27
C SER A 712 -0.08 -6.20 -6.18
N ASP A 713 -0.03 -5.44 -7.28
CA ASP A 713 0.84 -4.26 -7.44
C ASP A 713 0.22 -2.95 -6.91
N HIS A 714 -0.87 -3.04 -6.13
CA HIS A 714 -1.55 -1.88 -5.51
C HIS A 714 -1.14 -1.63 -4.05
#